data_AF-A0A850A2H4-F1
#
_entry.id   AF-A0A850A2H4-F1
#
_cell.length_a   1.000
_cell.length_b   1.000
_cell.length_c   1.000
_cell.angle_alpha   90.00
_cell.angle_beta   90.00
_cell.angle_gamma   90.00
#
_symmetry.space_group_name_H-M   'P 1'
#
loop_
_entity.id
_entity.type
_entity.pdbx_description
1 polymer ?
#
loop_
_entity_poly.entity_id
_entity_poly.type
_entity_poly.pdbx_seq_one_letter_code
_entity_poly.pdbx_strand_id
1 'polypeptide(L)'
;MQHTRCNAWAQSIRGGAWPRRAGLFALLLLLLLLPGGAVQAQDGAYPGGYTFMPLEPGPIRLLSLTVDASMRASNGAALADVQVVYRLRNTDLEQPRTLRFAFPGYPVDFPLPDQWSLSARGREISYSAAQTQWWIAEVTLEADEILNLVLFYTAPLGETPFVRFRYPIHLTAQLWPGVLESARVTLSFTEPPNPQSWLQLTPAGYKLTAEAITWSYDAVDPDAAIDYHFMHPSLWERLRNARHSAAQTPSPAAQRDLGDVYTDLATRAGDPALFNRYFPLAVAAYSQAIRLDPGDAAAYLALARLYRQRAGLSQPPDPAYIALSVNQLAAALEQGAQDPAIAAAVVEDFAMLIARARAEGEYDSAQSYLDRLQTLADASRVPLQSAAIEAERQQLAVEWAGALLREQGPGPARQVLADLFGSELVAQPPGARFAGLNSLHLAVETASGQRRILVQAAPRIGAAGLIDELASAWQAVGVAAISRSQTEPPALEATLPFLTAADLQARQQALAAALPPRPEWQPLVDLLSPTRLIWQEQDARWRVQQHFEEQVTLAPAAATLAAEALALENAAAALPLSDPIGALQAELWRAEAEVWQRFSANSSARFTLTLDPNPGAPIVRVWSLDVGEQAQMAGQAQRYRLLPILLVALTLYLLFILALWALWRVSRS
;
A
#
# COMPACT_ATOMS: atom_id res chain seq x y z
N MET A 1 50.27 -12.78 -27.17
CA MET A 1 50.51 -12.23 -25.82
C MET A 1 49.21 -12.45 -25.06
N GLN A 2 49.00 -13.59 -24.38
CA GLN A 2 49.61 -13.99 -23.09
C GLN A 2 49.34 -12.94 -22.02
N HIS A 3 48.92 -13.23 -20.80
CA HIS A 3 48.51 -14.38 -19.98
C HIS A 3 47.87 -13.70 -18.73
N THR A 4 46.96 -14.25 -17.94
CA THR A 4 47.09 -15.36 -16.95
C THR A 4 45.68 -15.51 -16.32
N ARG A 5 45.04 -16.70 -16.39
CA ARG A 5 45.00 -17.77 -15.35
C ARG A 5 44.33 -17.36 -14.02
N CYS A 6 43.61 -18.18 -13.25
CA CYS A 6 42.91 -19.48 -13.34
C CYS A 6 42.72 -19.94 -11.87
N ASN A 7 41.58 -20.57 -11.56
CA ASN A 7 41.36 -21.60 -10.51
C ASN A 7 41.35 -21.10 -9.04
N ALA A 8 40.59 -21.64 -8.08
CA ALA A 8 39.83 -22.88 -7.98
C ALA A 8 38.75 -22.73 -6.89
N TRP A 9 37.70 -23.56 -6.92
CA TRP A 9 37.40 -24.55 -5.85
C TRP A 9 36.18 -25.38 -6.26
N ALA A 10 36.45 -26.62 -6.70
CA ALA A 10 35.47 -27.66 -6.92
C ALA A 10 36.10 -29.02 -6.58
N GLN A 11 35.59 -29.65 -5.53
CA GLN A 11 35.61 -31.08 -5.15
C GLN A 11 34.81 -31.11 -3.83
N SER A 12 33.85 -31.98 -3.55
CA SER A 12 33.52 -33.30 -4.04
C SER A 12 32.05 -33.58 -3.73
N ILE A 13 31.39 -34.48 -4.48
CA ILE A 13 30.63 -35.62 -3.94
C ILE A 13 30.32 -36.53 -5.13
N ARG A 14 30.82 -37.76 -5.02
CA ARG A 14 30.55 -38.88 -5.93
C ARG A 14 29.28 -39.60 -5.49
N GLY A 15 28.56 -40.13 -6.48
CA GLY A 15 27.96 -41.46 -6.38
C GLY A 15 26.43 -41.49 -6.26
N GLY A 16 25.78 -42.15 -7.21
CA GLY A 16 24.39 -42.61 -7.06
C GLY A 16 23.57 -42.55 -8.35
N ALA A 17 23.82 -43.48 -9.28
CA ALA A 17 22.95 -43.74 -10.41
C ALA A 17 21.67 -44.48 -9.94
N TRP A 18 20.49 -44.08 -10.43
CA TRP A 18 19.38 -44.89 -11.00
C TRP A 18 18.03 -44.12 -11.07
N PRO A 19 17.09 -44.52 -11.94
CA PRO A 19 16.29 -43.58 -12.73
C PRO A 19 14.92 -43.24 -12.11
N ARG A 20 14.55 -41.95 -12.10
CA ARG A 20 13.21 -41.45 -11.70
C ARG A 20 12.46 -40.76 -12.85
N ARG A 21 12.55 -41.28 -14.08
CA ARG A 21 11.80 -40.73 -15.23
C ARG A 21 10.66 -41.62 -15.74
N ALA A 22 10.41 -42.78 -15.14
CA ALA A 22 9.23 -43.60 -15.44
C ALA A 22 7.99 -43.24 -14.58
N GLY A 23 8.18 -42.56 -13.44
CA GLY A 23 7.07 -42.22 -12.52
C GLY A 23 6.24 -41.02 -12.95
N LEU A 24 6.82 -40.04 -13.65
CA LEU A 24 6.10 -38.81 -14.02
C LEU A 24 5.18 -39.00 -15.24
N PHE A 25 5.51 -39.92 -16.14
CA PHE A 25 4.68 -40.21 -17.32
C PHE A 25 3.50 -41.13 -16.97
N ALA A 26 3.67 -42.05 -16.02
CA ALA A 26 2.58 -42.88 -15.50
C ALA A 26 1.57 -42.07 -14.66
N LEU A 27 2.01 -41.03 -13.93
CA LEU A 27 1.12 -40.16 -13.16
C LEU A 27 0.27 -39.24 -14.06
N LEU A 28 0.83 -38.79 -15.19
CA LEU A 28 0.11 -37.98 -16.18
C LEU A 28 -0.86 -38.81 -17.05
N LEU A 29 -0.56 -40.09 -17.29
CA LEU A 29 -1.49 -41.00 -17.98
C LEU A 29 -2.60 -41.52 -17.06
N LEU A 30 -2.37 -41.64 -15.74
CA LEU A 30 -3.40 -42.00 -14.77
C LEU A 30 -4.42 -40.87 -14.53
N LEU A 31 -4.02 -39.60 -14.73
CA LEU A 31 -4.91 -38.45 -14.66
C LEU A 31 -5.82 -38.29 -15.90
N LEU A 32 -5.48 -38.95 -17.02
CA LEU A 32 -6.27 -38.98 -18.26
C LEU A 32 -7.23 -40.19 -18.34
N LEU A 33 -7.12 -41.14 -17.40
CA LEU A 33 -8.00 -42.33 -17.29
C LEU A 33 -8.88 -42.32 -16.04
N LEU A 34 -8.85 -41.23 -15.26
CA LEU A 34 -9.97 -40.97 -14.36
C LEU A 34 -11.20 -40.83 -15.26
N PRO A 35 -12.26 -41.63 -15.09
CA PRO A 35 -13.53 -41.27 -15.70
C PRO A 35 -13.76 -39.83 -15.28
N GLY A 36 -13.87 -38.93 -16.26
CA GLY A 36 -14.61 -37.72 -16.05
C GLY A 36 -15.97 -38.19 -15.59
N GLY A 37 -16.12 -38.37 -14.28
CA GLY A 37 -17.37 -38.11 -13.63
C GLY A 37 -17.64 -36.70 -14.06
N ALA A 38 -18.39 -36.57 -15.17
CA ALA A 38 -19.43 -35.59 -15.19
C ALA A 38 -20.01 -35.70 -13.78
N VAL A 39 -19.69 -34.70 -12.96
CA VAL A 39 -20.59 -34.32 -11.91
C VAL A 39 -21.86 -34.03 -12.68
N GLN A 40 -22.66 -35.08 -12.94
CA GLN A 40 -24.10 -34.94 -12.97
C GLN A 40 -24.34 -34.31 -11.62
N ALA A 41 -24.35 -32.98 -11.61
CA ALA A 41 -25.00 -32.23 -10.57
C ALA A 41 -26.31 -32.99 -10.37
N GLN A 42 -26.54 -33.47 -9.15
CA GLN A 42 -27.77 -34.13 -8.78
C GLN A 42 -28.88 -33.10 -9.00
N ASP A 43 -29.35 -33.05 -10.24
CA ASP A 43 -30.37 -32.17 -10.79
C ASP A 43 -31.77 -32.76 -10.51
N GLY A 44 -31.84 -33.70 -9.56
CA GLY A 44 -32.99 -34.57 -9.31
C GLY A 44 -34.13 -33.91 -8.54
N ALA A 45 -33.93 -32.72 -7.99
CA ALA A 45 -35.00 -31.99 -7.33
C ALA A 45 -35.76 -31.13 -8.34
N TYR A 46 -37.03 -31.47 -8.56
CA TYR A 46 -38.03 -30.63 -9.23
C TYR A 46 -38.98 -30.03 -8.18
N PRO A 47 -38.52 -29.07 -7.35
CA PRO A 47 -39.39 -28.41 -6.40
C PRO A 47 -40.48 -27.67 -7.19
N GLY A 48 -41.73 -28.13 -7.09
CA GLY A 48 -42.86 -27.53 -7.78
C GLY A 48 -43.49 -28.37 -8.91
N GLY A 49 -42.76 -29.30 -9.52
CA GLY A 49 -43.18 -29.92 -10.78
C GLY A 49 -43.15 -31.44 -10.77
N TYR A 50 -44.31 -32.09 -10.95
CA TYR A 50 -44.39 -33.55 -11.11
C TYR A 50 -44.98 -33.93 -12.47
N THR A 51 -44.52 -35.05 -13.02
CA THR A 51 -45.02 -35.59 -14.29
C THR A 51 -45.41 -37.08 -14.17
N PHE A 52 -46.03 -37.64 -15.20
CA PHE A 52 -46.32 -39.08 -15.29
C PHE A 52 -45.30 -39.83 -16.15
N MET A 53 -44.98 -41.05 -15.73
CA MET A 53 -44.21 -42.02 -16.53
C MET A 53 -45.13 -43.17 -16.96
N PRO A 54 -45.34 -43.40 -18.27
CA PRO A 54 -46.03 -44.60 -18.72
C PRO A 54 -45.13 -45.81 -18.46
N LEU A 55 -45.65 -46.84 -17.78
CA LEU A 55 -44.89 -48.07 -17.52
C LEU A 55 -44.88 -48.98 -18.76
N GLU A 56 -46.00 -49.04 -19.46
CA GLU A 56 -46.21 -49.83 -20.67
C GLU A 56 -47.10 -49.01 -21.62
N PRO A 57 -46.54 -48.02 -22.35
CA PRO A 57 -47.36 -47.10 -23.16
C PRO A 57 -48.07 -47.79 -24.33
N GLY A 58 -47.48 -48.86 -24.89
CA GLY A 58 -48.07 -49.59 -26.03
C GLY A 58 -48.42 -48.64 -27.20
N PRO A 59 -49.64 -48.70 -27.76
CA PRO A 59 -50.10 -47.79 -28.81
C PRO A 59 -50.62 -46.44 -28.28
N ILE A 60 -50.47 -46.14 -26.99
CA ILE A 60 -50.96 -44.89 -26.40
C ILE A 60 -49.86 -43.83 -26.50
N ARG A 61 -50.20 -42.68 -27.08
CA ARG A 61 -49.30 -41.52 -27.23
C ARG A 61 -49.83 -40.32 -26.48
N LEU A 62 -48.91 -39.48 -26.01
CA LEU A 62 -49.23 -38.15 -25.49
C LEU A 62 -49.26 -37.17 -26.67
N LEU A 63 -50.44 -36.64 -27.00
CA LEU A 63 -50.59 -35.65 -28.07
C LEU A 63 -50.19 -34.26 -27.58
N SER A 64 -50.74 -33.85 -26.44
CA SER A 64 -50.47 -32.52 -25.90
C SER A 64 -50.39 -32.49 -24.38
N LEU A 65 -49.59 -31.57 -23.87
CA LEU A 65 -49.40 -31.31 -22.45
C LEU A 65 -49.72 -29.84 -22.13
N THR A 66 -50.58 -29.60 -21.15
CA THR A 66 -50.79 -28.25 -20.59
C THR A 66 -50.50 -28.26 -19.11
N VAL A 67 -49.65 -27.35 -18.66
CA VAL A 67 -49.31 -27.14 -17.25
C VAL A 67 -49.68 -25.71 -16.91
N ASP A 68 -50.66 -25.52 -16.04
CA ASP A 68 -51.02 -24.22 -15.52
C ASP A 68 -50.72 -24.21 -14.02
N ALA A 69 -49.75 -23.42 -13.60
CA ALA A 69 -49.30 -23.31 -12.20
C ALA A 69 -49.59 -21.91 -11.67
N SER A 70 -50.33 -21.81 -10.57
CA SER A 70 -50.63 -20.56 -9.88
C SER A 70 -49.73 -20.42 -8.66
N MET A 71 -48.91 -19.37 -8.63
CA MET A 71 -48.00 -19.10 -7.53
C MET A 71 -48.70 -18.28 -6.45
N ARG A 72 -48.67 -18.76 -5.20
CA ARG A 72 -49.21 -18.03 -4.04
C ARG A 72 -48.30 -18.14 -2.83
N ALA A 73 -48.44 -17.22 -1.90
CA ALA A 73 -47.82 -17.31 -0.57
C ALA A 73 -48.91 -17.56 0.48
N SER A 74 -48.68 -18.51 1.38
CA SER A 74 -49.59 -18.82 2.48
C SER A 74 -48.79 -19.23 3.71
N ASN A 75 -49.09 -18.65 4.88
CA ASN A 75 -48.44 -18.97 6.16
C ASN A 75 -46.90 -18.93 6.14
N GLY A 76 -46.31 -18.02 5.34
CA GLY A 76 -44.85 -17.88 5.22
C GLY A 76 -44.18 -18.82 4.22
N ALA A 77 -44.91 -19.77 3.64
CA ALA A 77 -44.42 -20.65 2.59
C ALA A 77 -44.91 -20.18 1.20
N ALA A 78 -44.04 -20.32 0.20
CA ALA A 78 -44.44 -20.22 -1.20
C ALA A 78 -44.98 -21.58 -1.67
N LEU A 79 -46.13 -21.53 -2.34
CA LEU A 79 -46.83 -22.71 -2.86
C LEU A 79 -47.12 -22.50 -4.35
N ALA A 80 -47.13 -23.61 -5.10
CA ALA A 80 -47.64 -23.65 -6.46
C ALA A 80 -48.86 -24.58 -6.50
N ASP A 81 -50.03 -24.04 -6.84
CA ASP A 81 -51.18 -24.87 -7.21
C ASP A 81 -51.03 -25.21 -8.68
N VAL A 82 -50.85 -26.49 -9.00
CA VAL A 82 -50.54 -26.93 -10.36
C VAL A 82 -51.65 -27.81 -10.90
N GLN A 83 -52.13 -27.45 -12.08
CA GLN A 83 -53.00 -28.28 -12.90
C GLN A 83 -52.23 -28.73 -14.14
N VAL A 84 -52.17 -30.05 -14.35
CA VAL A 84 -51.57 -30.65 -15.53
C VAL A 84 -52.64 -31.42 -16.30
N VAL A 85 -52.77 -31.14 -17.60
CA VAL A 85 -53.67 -31.82 -18.52
C VAL A 85 -52.85 -32.57 -19.55
N TYR A 86 -52.98 -33.91 -19.52
CA TYR A 86 -52.40 -34.81 -20.51
C TYR A 86 -53.50 -35.21 -21.50
N ARG A 87 -53.30 -34.93 -22.77
CA ARG A 87 -54.19 -35.37 -23.84
C ARG A 87 -53.60 -36.59 -24.51
N LEU A 88 -54.14 -37.74 -24.19
CA LEU A 88 -53.67 -39.05 -24.63
C LEU A 88 -54.49 -39.52 -25.82
N ARG A 89 -53.89 -40.28 -26.73
CA ARG A 89 -54.61 -40.99 -27.81
C ARG A 89 -54.20 -42.45 -27.85
N ASN A 90 -55.18 -43.34 -27.90
CA ASN A 90 -54.95 -44.72 -28.30
C ASN A 90 -54.82 -44.78 -29.83
N THR A 91 -53.65 -45.13 -30.37
CA THR A 91 -53.48 -45.26 -31.83
C THR A 91 -53.92 -46.63 -32.36
N ASP A 92 -54.39 -47.52 -31.50
CA ASP A 92 -55.03 -48.78 -31.90
C ASP A 92 -56.47 -48.50 -32.31
N LEU A 93 -56.78 -48.76 -33.58
CA LEU A 93 -58.08 -48.46 -34.18
C LEU A 93 -59.14 -49.52 -33.86
N GLU A 94 -58.74 -50.67 -33.30
CA GLU A 94 -59.61 -51.83 -33.16
C GLU A 94 -59.78 -52.30 -31.72
N GLN A 95 -58.79 -52.06 -30.84
CA GLN A 95 -58.80 -52.59 -29.48
C GLN A 95 -58.69 -51.49 -28.41
N PRO A 96 -59.48 -51.59 -27.31
CA PRO A 96 -59.25 -50.77 -26.13
C PRO A 96 -57.92 -51.15 -25.47
N ARG A 97 -57.28 -50.17 -24.84
CA ARG A 97 -55.96 -50.32 -24.22
C ARG A 97 -55.94 -49.72 -22.82
N THR A 98 -55.46 -50.49 -21.85
CA THR A 98 -55.24 -50.01 -20.49
C THR A 98 -53.83 -49.44 -20.39
N LEU A 99 -53.75 -48.14 -20.10
CA LEU A 99 -52.50 -47.48 -19.75
C LEU A 99 -52.23 -47.67 -18.26
N ARG A 100 -51.05 -48.17 -17.93
CA ARG A 100 -50.50 -48.19 -16.57
C ARG A 100 -49.41 -47.13 -16.47
N PHE A 101 -49.49 -46.23 -15.49
CA PHE A 101 -48.53 -45.14 -15.34
C PHE A 101 -48.18 -44.88 -13.87
N ALA A 102 -46.97 -44.39 -13.66
CA ALA A 102 -46.42 -44.05 -12.35
C ALA A 102 -46.44 -42.54 -12.11
N PHE A 103 -46.74 -42.18 -10.86
CA PHE A 103 -46.68 -40.83 -10.33
C PHE A 103 -45.88 -40.80 -9.02
N PRO A 104 -44.90 -39.89 -8.88
CA PRO A 104 -44.28 -39.08 -9.92
C PRO A 104 -43.51 -39.96 -10.90
N GLY A 105 -43.34 -39.48 -12.13
CA GLY A 105 -42.67 -40.18 -13.23
C GLY A 105 -41.15 -40.27 -13.11
N TYR A 106 -40.60 -39.96 -11.94
CA TYR A 106 -39.18 -40.03 -11.61
C TYR A 106 -39.02 -40.20 -10.09
N PRO A 107 -37.91 -40.78 -9.62
CA PRO A 107 -37.66 -40.89 -8.18
C PRO A 107 -37.55 -39.50 -7.54
N VAL A 108 -38.22 -39.31 -6.40
CA VAL A 108 -38.23 -38.06 -5.64
C VAL A 108 -37.70 -38.31 -4.24
N ASP A 109 -36.75 -37.49 -3.80
CA ASP A 109 -36.19 -37.56 -2.44
C ASP A 109 -37.06 -36.86 -1.38
N PHE A 110 -38.21 -36.32 -1.78
CA PHE A 110 -39.13 -35.52 -0.95
C PHE A 110 -40.49 -36.19 -0.81
N PRO A 111 -41.26 -35.88 0.27
CA PRO A 111 -42.65 -36.31 0.36
C PRO A 111 -43.44 -35.80 -0.83
N LEU A 112 -44.39 -36.62 -1.27
CA LEU A 112 -45.35 -36.26 -2.31
C LEU A 112 -46.19 -35.06 -1.85
N PRO A 113 -46.78 -34.30 -2.79
CA PRO A 113 -47.66 -33.21 -2.42
C PRO A 113 -48.77 -33.73 -1.50
N ASP A 114 -48.98 -33.05 -0.37
CA ASP A 114 -49.97 -33.46 0.65
C ASP A 114 -51.41 -33.47 0.11
N GLN A 115 -51.65 -32.72 -0.98
CA GLN A 115 -52.93 -32.60 -1.64
C GLN A 115 -52.71 -32.77 -3.14
N TRP A 116 -53.17 -33.89 -3.68
CA TRP A 116 -53.24 -34.12 -5.12
C TRP A 116 -54.47 -34.95 -5.46
N SER A 117 -54.95 -34.80 -6.69
CA SER A 117 -56.07 -35.57 -7.23
C SER A 117 -55.85 -35.83 -8.73
N LEU A 118 -56.42 -36.92 -9.20
CA LEU A 118 -56.27 -37.38 -10.57
C LEU A 118 -57.64 -37.73 -11.13
N SER A 119 -58.00 -37.18 -12.28
CA SER A 119 -59.31 -37.45 -12.89
C SER A 119 -59.22 -37.72 -14.38
N ALA A 120 -60.11 -38.59 -14.85
CA ALA A 120 -60.37 -38.86 -16.25
C ALA A 120 -61.88 -38.87 -16.49
N ARG A 121 -62.33 -38.29 -17.62
CA ARG A 121 -63.77 -38.17 -17.95
C ARG A 121 -64.60 -37.52 -16.81
N GLY A 122 -63.98 -36.60 -16.06
CA GLY A 122 -64.59 -35.91 -14.91
C GLY A 122 -64.81 -36.78 -13.66
N ARG A 123 -64.23 -37.98 -13.61
CA ARG A 123 -64.26 -38.88 -12.45
C ARG A 123 -62.86 -39.09 -11.89
N GLU A 124 -62.75 -39.15 -10.58
CA GLU A 124 -61.49 -39.40 -9.90
C GLU A 124 -61.01 -40.84 -10.17
N ILE A 125 -59.70 -41.00 -10.41
CA ILE A 125 -59.05 -42.29 -10.66
C ILE A 125 -58.37 -42.74 -9.38
N SER A 126 -58.68 -43.96 -8.95
CA SER A 126 -57.99 -44.60 -7.83
C SER A 126 -56.55 -44.93 -8.18
N TYR A 127 -55.67 -44.77 -7.20
CA TYR A 127 -54.25 -45.08 -7.30
C TYR A 127 -53.85 -46.01 -6.16
N SER A 128 -52.77 -46.77 -6.36
CA SER A 128 -52.20 -47.64 -5.32
C SER A 128 -50.72 -47.36 -5.14
N ALA A 129 -50.26 -47.35 -3.89
CA ALA A 129 -48.85 -47.23 -3.59
C ALA A 129 -48.13 -48.50 -4.06
N ALA A 130 -47.09 -48.35 -4.88
CA ALA A 130 -46.19 -49.44 -5.22
C ALA A 130 -45.25 -49.74 -4.04
N GLN A 131 -44.47 -50.83 -4.14
CA GLN A 131 -43.38 -51.12 -3.18
C GLN A 131 -42.22 -50.09 -3.25
N THR A 132 -42.30 -49.14 -4.20
CA THR A 132 -41.35 -48.05 -4.45
C THR A 132 -41.98 -46.69 -4.09
N GLN A 133 -41.24 -45.58 -4.23
CA GLN A 133 -41.73 -44.20 -4.05
C GLN A 133 -42.81 -43.75 -5.08
N TRP A 134 -43.42 -44.69 -5.81
CA TRP A 134 -44.35 -44.42 -6.90
C TRP A 134 -45.77 -44.84 -6.55
N TRP A 135 -46.73 -44.08 -7.04
CA TRP A 135 -48.14 -44.43 -7.10
C TRP A 135 -48.49 -44.86 -8.50
N ILE A 136 -49.19 -45.99 -8.61
CA ILE A 136 -49.59 -46.55 -9.89
C ILE A 136 -51.10 -46.34 -10.05
N ALA A 137 -51.47 -45.80 -11.21
CA ALA A 137 -52.85 -45.68 -11.65
C ALA A 137 -53.03 -46.37 -13.01
N GLU A 138 -54.26 -46.80 -13.28
CA GLU A 138 -54.63 -47.45 -14.52
C GLU A 138 -55.83 -46.76 -15.15
N VAL A 139 -55.80 -46.57 -16.46
CA VAL A 139 -56.92 -45.99 -17.20
C VAL A 139 -57.09 -46.68 -18.54
N THR A 140 -58.33 -47.06 -18.87
CA THR A 140 -58.65 -47.72 -20.14
C THR A 140 -59.14 -46.71 -21.16
N LEU A 141 -58.48 -46.67 -22.32
CA LEU A 141 -58.87 -45.91 -23.49
C LEU A 141 -59.53 -46.86 -24.49
N GLU A 142 -60.68 -46.46 -25.05
CA GLU A 142 -61.33 -47.17 -26.15
C GLU A 142 -60.48 -47.09 -27.44
N ALA A 143 -60.84 -47.89 -28.44
CA ALA A 143 -60.20 -47.84 -29.75
C ALA A 143 -60.30 -46.43 -30.36
N ASP A 144 -59.17 -45.89 -30.83
CA ASP A 144 -59.01 -44.51 -31.34
C ASP A 144 -59.48 -43.38 -30.38
N GLU A 145 -59.64 -43.65 -29.08
CA GLU A 145 -60.10 -42.63 -28.13
C GLU A 145 -59.01 -41.59 -27.85
N ILE A 146 -59.44 -40.32 -27.77
CA ILE A 146 -58.66 -39.23 -27.17
C ILE A 146 -59.17 -38.97 -25.76
N LEU A 147 -58.30 -39.16 -24.77
CA LEU A 147 -58.62 -39.02 -23.36
C LEU A 147 -57.85 -37.85 -22.72
N ASN A 148 -58.55 -37.01 -21.97
CA ASN A 148 -57.92 -36.02 -21.10
C ASN A 148 -57.76 -36.59 -19.69
N LEU A 149 -56.51 -36.65 -19.22
CA LEU A 149 -56.15 -36.96 -17.86
C LEU A 149 -55.73 -35.67 -17.16
N VAL A 150 -56.41 -35.32 -16.07
CA VAL A 150 -56.19 -34.07 -15.33
C VAL A 150 -55.62 -34.40 -13.97
N LEU A 151 -54.40 -33.93 -13.71
CA LEU A 151 -53.72 -33.99 -12.43
C LEU A 151 -53.80 -32.60 -11.78
N PHE A 152 -54.21 -32.55 -10.52
CA PHE A 152 -54.13 -31.36 -9.70
C PHE A 152 -53.27 -31.66 -8.48
N TYR A 153 -52.36 -30.75 -8.11
CA TYR A 153 -51.62 -30.86 -6.86
C TYR A 153 -51.16 -29.50 -6.32
N THR A 154 -50.89 -29.43 -5.02
CA THR A 154 -50.21 -28.27 -4.40
C THR A 154 -48.77 -28.63 -4.08
N ALA A 155 -47.80 -27.95 -4.68
CA ALA A 155 -46.39 -28.17 -4.41
C ALA A 155 -45.80 -27.08 -3.50
N PRO A 156 -45.10 -27.47 -2.41
CA PRO A 156 -44.34 -26.53 -1.60
C PRO A 156 -43.07 -26.11 -2.33
N LEU A 157 -42.85 -24.79 -2.47
CA LEU A 157 -41.63 -24.21 -3.05
C LEU A 157 -40.60 -23.82 -1.98
N GLY A 158 -41.00 -23.86 -0.71
CA GLY A 158 -40.16 -23.57 0.46
C GLY A 158 -40.49 -22.24 1.13
N GLU A 159 -39.79 -22.00 2.23
CA GLU A 159 -39.89 -20.79 3.07
C GLU A 159 -38.64 -19.89 2.94
N THR A 160 -37.71 -20.28 2.07
CA THR A 160 -36.46 -19.55 1.87
C THR A 160 -36.72 -18.20 1.20
N PRO A 161 -35.85 -17.18 1.42
CA PRO A 161 -35.97 -15.86 0.80
C PRO A 161 -36.03 -15.89 -0.74
N PHE A 162 -35.47 -16.93 -1.33
CA PHE A 162 -35.50 -17.24 -2.75
C PHE A 162 -36.11 -18.62 -2.93
N VAL A 163 -37.07 -18.74 -3.84
CA VAL A 163 -37.84 -19.94 -4.09
C VAL A 163 -37.74 -20.33 -5.56
N ARG A 164 -37.82 -21.63 -5.83
CA ARG A 164 -37.61 -22.19 -7.16
C ARG A 164 -38.82 -23.03 -7.54
N PHE A 165 -39.39 -22.76 -8.70
CA PHE A 165 -40.35 -23.63 -9.35
C PHE A 165 -39.66 -24.29 -10.54
N ARG A 166 -39.53 -25.62 -10.52
CA ARG A 166 -38.95 -26.38 -11.63
C ARG A 166 -39.93 -27.45 -12.11
N TYR A 167 -40.28 -27.44 -13.39
CA TYR A 167 -41.15 -28.42 -14.02
C TYR A 167 -40.41 -29.30 -15.05
N PRO A 168 -40.47 -30.64 -14.94
CA PRO A 168 -39.74 -31.60 -15.77
C PRO A 168 -40.38 -31.81 -17.16
N ILE A 169 -40.61 -30.74 -17.93
CA ILE A 169 -41.31 -30.87 -19.23
C ILE A 169 -40.51 -31.67 -20.25
N HIS A 170 -39.19 -31.46 -20.35
CA HIS A 170 -38.32 -32.25 -21.23
C HIS A 170 -38.35 -33.75 -20.89
N LEU A 171 -38.35 -34.08 -19.60
CA LEU A 171 -38.45 -35.46 -19.16
C LEU A 171 -39.81 -36.05 -19.55
N THR A 172 -40.89 -35.26 -19.44
CA THR A 172 -42.22 -35.69 -19.91
C THR A 172 -42.19 -36.05 -21.39
N ALA A 173 -41.55 -35.24 -22.23
CA ALA A 173 -41.41 -35.54 -23.66
C ALA A 173 -40.60 -36.82 -23.89
N GLN A 174 -39.54 -37.06 -23.11
CA GLN A 174 -38.70 -38.27 -23.23
C GLN A 174 -39.37 -39.55 -22.75
N LEU A 175 -40.25 -39.47 -21.73
CA LEU A 175 -40.90 -40.64 -21.13
C LEU A 175 -42.03 -41.21 -22.00
N TRP A 176 -42.62 -40.40 -22.88
CA TRP A 176 -43.74 -40.81 -23.72
C TRP A 176 -43.28 -41.12 -25.15
N PRO A 177 -43.88 -42.10 -25.84
CA PRO A 177 -43.49 -42.42 -27.20
C PRO A 177 -44.01 -41.38 -28.21
N GLY A 178 -43.13 -40.93 -29.11
CA GLY A 178 -43.44 -39.98 -30.17
C GLY A 178 -42.93 -38.57 -29.88
N VAL A 179 -43.36 -37.60 -30.71
CA VAL A 179 -43.12 -36.17 -30.51
C VAL A 179 -44.42 -35.53 -30.08
N LEU A 180 -44.38 -34.61 -29.12
CA LEU A 180 -45.55 -33.85 -28.69
C LEU A 180 -46.07 -32.97 -29.83
N GLU A 181 -47.39 -33.03 -30.11
CA GLU A 181 -48.03 -32.11 -31.06
C GLU A 181 -48.04 -30.69 -30.51
N SER A 182 -48.27 -30.53 -29.20
CA SER A 182 -48.14 -29.25 -28.53
C SER A 182 -47.85 -29.39 -27.05
N ALA A 183 -47.10 -28.45 -26.49
CA ALA A 183 -46.93 -28.34 -25.05
C ALA A 183 -46.98 -26.89 -24.59
N ARG A 184 -47.66 -26.63 -23.47
CA ARG A 184 -47.75 -25.30 -22.87
C ARG A 184 -47.49 -25.36 -21.39
N VAL A 185 -46.65 -24.45 -20.89
CA VAL A 185 -46.49 -24.21 -19.46
C VAL A 185 -46.81 -22.74 -19.18
N THR A 186 -47.75 -22.50 -18.29
CA THR A 186 -48.17 -21.18 -17.84
C THR A 186 -47.90 -21.06 -16.36
N LEU A 187 -47.09 -20.09 -15.96
CA LEU A 187 -46.94 -19.69 -14.56
C LEU A 187 -47.76 -18.41 -14.36
N SER A 188 -48.80 -18.48 -13.55
CA SER A 188 -49.70 -17.38 -13.22
C SER A 188 -49.41 -16.84 -11.83
N PHE A 189 -49.63 -15.54 -11.67
CA PHE A 189 -49.28 -14.83 -10.44
C PHE A 189 -50.45 -13.95 -10.00
N THR A 190 -50.68 -13.88 -8.69
CA THR A 190 -51.68 -12.95 -8.11
C THR A 190 -51.32 -11.49 -8.37
N GLU A 191 -50.04 -11.19 -8.58
CA GLU A 191 -49.53 -9.88 -8.97
C GLU A 191 -48.62 -9.99 -10.20
N PRO A 192 -48.49 -8.92 -11.00
CA PRO A 192 -47.68 -8.99 -12.20
C PRO A 192 -46.24 -9.47 -11.96
N PRO A 193 -45.78 -10.51 -12.69
CA PRO A 193 -44.42 -11.00 -12.54
C PRO A 193 -43.44 -9.90 -12.94
N ASN A 194 -42.60 -9.48 -12.00
CA ASN A 194 -41.65 -8.39 -12.22
C ASN A 194 -40.25 -8.95 -12.51
N PRO A 195 -39.63 -8.63 -13.65
CA PRO A 195 -38.27 -9.08 -13.98
C PRO A 195 -37.20 -8.79 -12.91
N GLN A 196 -37.42 -7.78 -12.06
CA GLN A 196 -36.51 -7.44 -10.97
C GLN A 196 -36.55 -8.44 -9.80
N SER A 197 -37.63 -9.20 -9.63
CA SER A 197 -37.72 -10.26 -8.62
C SER A 197 -37.10 -11.58 -9.07
N TRP A 198 -36.73 -11.68 -10.35
CA TRP A 198 -36.19 -12.91 -10.94
C TRP A 198 -34.68 -13.01 -10.67
N LEU A 199 -34.27 -14.22 -10.28
CA LEU A 199 -32.87 -14.60 -10.20
C LEU A 199 -32.46 -15.38 -11.45
N GLN A 200 -33.30 -16.31 -11.87
CA GLN A 200 -33.10 -17.13 -13.06
C GLN A 200 -34.45 -17.49 -13.67
N LEU A 201 -34.52 -17.50 -15.00
CA LEU A 201 -35.69 -17.91 -15.75
C LEU A 201 -35.23 -18.64 -17.01
N THR A 202 -35.44 -19.94 -17.04
CA THR A 202 -35.02 -20.84 -18.14
C THR A 202 -36.13 -21.83 -18.47
N PRO A 203 -36.25 -22.30 -19.73
CA PRO A 203 -35.49 -21.88 -20.91
C PRO A 203 -35.95 -20.50 -21.42
N ALA A 204 -35.24 -19.96 -22.40
CA ALA A 204 -35.66 -18.75 -23.11
C ALA A 204 -36.91 -19.01 -23.98
N GLY A 205 -37.39 -17.98 -24.69
CA GLY A 205 -38.54 -18.12 -25.62
C GLY A 205 -39.92 -18.06 -24.96
N TYR A 206 -40.01 -17.61 -23.70
CA TYR A 206 -41.28 -17.37 -23.03
C TYR A 206 -41.96 -16.09 -23.53
N LYS A 207 -43.29 -16.07 -23.42
CA LYS A 207 -44.12 -14.87 -23.53
C LYS A 207 -44.43 -14.35 -22.13
N LEU A 208 -44.08 -13.09 -21.87
CA LEU A 208 -44.43 -12.39 -20.63
C LEU A 208 -45.70 -11.57 -20.83
N THR A 209 -46.64 -11.69 -19.91
CA THR A 209 -47.84 -10.85 -19.81
C THR A 209 -47.91 -10.21 -18.42
N ALA A 210 -48.91 -9.36 -18.19
CA ALA A 210 -49.14 -8.74 -16.89
C ALA A 210 -49.52 -9.75 -15.79
N GLU A 211 -49.91 -10.98 -16.12
CA GLU A 211 -50.40 -11.96 -15.13
C GLU A 211 -49.67 -13.30 -15.20
N ALA A 212 -48.96 -13.57 -16.30
CA ALA A 212 -48.37 -14.88 -16.54
C ALA A 212 -47.09 -14.86 -17.38
N ILE A 213 -46.28 -15.91 -17.18
CA ILE A 213 -45.15 -16.31 -18.04
C ILE A 213 -45.54 -17.61 -18.74
N THR A 214 -45.50 -17.62 -20.07
CA THR A 214 -45.94 -18.77 -20.87
C THR A 214 -44.84 -19.28 -21.80
N TRP A 215 -44.55 -20.57 -21.73
CA TRP A 215 -43.79 -21.30 -22.75
C TRP A 215 -44.76 -22.08 -23.61
N SER A 216 -44.54 -22.08 -24.92
CA SER A 216 -45.36 -22.82 -25.87
C SER A 216 -44.46 -23.50 -26.88
N TYR A 217 -44.72 -24.78 -27.10
CA TYR A 217 -44.02 -25.65 -28.02
C TYR A 217 -45.06 -26.21 -29.00
N ASP A 218 -44.75 -26.14 -30.28
CA ASP A 218 -45.62 -26.60 -31.37
C ASP A 218 -44.83 -27.60 -32.20
N ALA A 219 -45.28 -28.85 -32.22
CA ALA A 219 -44.64 -29.99 -32.89
C ALA A 219 -43.12 -30.16 -32.60
N VAL A 220 -42.66 -29.73 -31.42
CA VAL A 220 -41.26 -29.81 -30.99
C VAL A 220 -41.22 -30.23 -29.53
N ASP A 221 -40.40 -31.25 -29.23
CA ASP A 221 -40.19 -31.69 -27.86
C ASP A 221 -39.33 -30.68 -27.08
N PRO A 222 -39.75 -30.28 -25.87
CA PRO A 222 -38.94 -29.47 -24.98
C PRO A 222 -37.64 -30.18 -24.61
N ASP A 223 -36.51 -29.50 -24.72
CA ASP A 223 -35.17 -30.03 -24.44
C ASP A 223 -34.66 -29.71 -23.03
N ALA A 224 -35.31 -28.75 -22.35
CA ALA A 224 -34.97 -28.31 -21.00
C ALA A 224 -36.18 -28.29 -20.05
N ALA A 225 -35.90 -28.32 -18.74
CA ALA A 225 -36.91 -28.07 -17.72
C ALA A 225 -37.31 -26.59 -17.72
N ILE A 226 -38.58 -26.32 -17.41
CA ILE A 226 -38.96 -24.97 -16.98
C ILE A 226 -38.39 -24.78 -15.59
N ASP A 227 -37.62 -23.73 -15.39
CA ASP A 227 -36.93 -23.44 -14.14
C ASP A 227 -36.98 -21.93 -13.87
N TYR A 228 -37.73 -21.59 -12.83
CA TYR A 228 -37.98 -20.23 -12.41
C TYR A 228 -37.52 -20.05 -10.96
N HIS A 229 -36.43 -19.32 -10.78
CA HIS A 229 -35.86 -18.97 -9.48
C HIS A 229 -36.14 -17.49 -9.22
N PHE A 230 -36.84 -17.20 -8.12
CA PHE A 230 -37.36 -15.87 -7.84
C PHE A 230 -37.38 -15.54 -6.35
N MET A 231 -37.47 -14.26 -6.07
CA MET A 231 -37.63 -13.74 -4.71
C MET A 231 -38.98 -14.16 -4.13
N HIS A 232 -38.98 -14.62 -2.88
CA HIS A 232 -40.21 -14.97 -2.18
C HIS A 232 -41.20 -13.79 -2.20
N PRO A 233 -42.51 -14.00 -2.44
CA PRO A 233 -43.47 -12.90 -2.61
C PRO A 233 -43.47 -11.87 -1.49
N SER A 234 -43.38 -12.31 -0.22
CA SER A 234 -43.32 -11.39 0.92
C SER A 234 -42.05 -10.53 0.95
N LEU A 235 -40.91 -11.07 0.50
CA LEU A 235 -39.66 -10.31 0.41
C LEU A 235 -39.71 -9.30 -0.73
N TRP A 236 -40.31 -9.69 -1.86
CA TRP A 236 -40.55 -8.79 -2.98
C TRP A 236 -41.47 -7.63 -2.60
N GLU A 237 -42.56 -7.92 -1.89
CA GLU A 237 -43.46 -6.90 -1.35
C GLU A 237 -42.72 -5.94 -0.42
N ARG A 238 -41.93 -6.47 0.53
CA ARG A 238 -41.11 -5.65 1.44
C ARG A 238 -40.14 -4.74 0.67
N LEU A 239 -39.48 -5.25 -0.36
CA LEU A 239 -38.58 -4.44 -1.19
C LEU A 239 -39.32 -3.33 -1.95
N ARG A 240 -40.49 -3.62 -2.53
CA ARG A 240 -41.30 -2.59 -3.21
C ARG A 240 -41.76 -1.51 -2.23
N ASN A 241 -42.24 -1.91 -1.05
CA ASN A 241 -42.71 -0.98 -0.03
C ASN A 241 -41.56 -0.08 0.45
N ALA A 242 -40.37 -0.64 0.69
CA ALA A 242 -39.19 0.13 1.06
C ALA A 242 -38.76 1.11 -0.04
N ARG A 243 -38.74 0.68 -1.31
CA ARG A 243 -38.44 1.57 -2.46
C ARG A 243 -39.46 2.69 -2.61
N HIS A 244 -40.73 2.36 -2.46
CA HIS A 244 -41.83 3.32 -2.55
C HIS A 244 -41.73 4.38 -1.45
N SER A 245 -41.54 3.95 -0.20
CA SER A 245 -41.33 4.82 0.95
C SER A 245 -40.13 5.76 0.74
N ALA A 246 -38.99 5.22 0.32
CA ALA A 246 -37.77 5.97 0.06
C ALA A 246 -37.90 6.99 -1.09
N ALA A 247 -38.78 6.73 -2.07
CA ALA A 247 -39.01 7.61 -3.21
C ALA A 247 -40.07 8.70 -2.94
N GLN A 248 -41.16 8.37 -2.26
CA GLN A 248 -42.25 9.32 -2.01
C GLN A 248 -41.96 10.28 -0.86
N THR A 249 -41.37 9.76 0.22
CA THR A 249 -41.03 10.54 1.41
C THR A 249 -39.57 10.29 1.76
N PRO A 250 -38.63 10.91 1.02
CA PRO A 250 -37.20 10.70 1.26
C PRO A 250 -36.85 11.14 2.69
N SER A 251 -36.60 10.17 3.55
CA SER A 251 -36.17 10.37 4.92
C SER A 251 -34.98 9.46 5.21
N PRO A 252 -34.12 9.81 6.18
CA PRO A 252 -33.02 8.93 6.59
C PRO A 252 -33.53 7.53 6.95
N ALA A 253 -34.64 7.44 7.70
CA ALA A 253 -35.25 6.17 8.08
C ALA A 253 -35.70 5.33 6.88
N ALA A 254 -36.42 5.92 5.93
CA ALA A 254 -36.87 5.19 4.74
C ALA A 254 -35.70 4.71 3.87
N GLN A 255 -34.61 5.48 3.78
CA GLN A 255 -33.39 5.09 3.06
C GLN A 255 -32.62 3.99 3.79
N ARG A 256 -32.55 4.03 5.13
CA ARG A 256 -32.00 2.94 5.94
C ARG A 256 -32.81 1.65 5.78
N ASP A 257 -34.14 1.71 5.84
CA ASP A 257 -35.01 0.55 5.67
C ASP A 257 -34.79 -0.11 4.30
N LEU A 258 -34.64 0.71 3.25
CA LEU A 258 -34.29 0.22 1.91
C LEU A 258 -32.89 -0.42 1.88
N GLY A 259 -31.91 0.21 2.54
CA GLY A 259 -30.57 -0.35 2.70
C GLY A 259 -30.59 -1.70 3.42
N ASP A 260 -31.38 -1.83 4.48
CA ASP A 260 -31.53 -3.07 5.25
C ASP A 260 -32.11 -4.19 4.39
N VAL A 261 -33.12 -3.91 3.55
CA VAL A 261 -33.66 -4.90 2.61
C VAL A 261 -32.60 -5.32 1.58
N TYR A 262 -31.80 -4.39 1.05
CA TYR A 262 -30.73 -4.76 0.12
C TYR A 262 -29.59 -5.54 0.79
N THR A 263 -29.20 -5.19 2.01
CA THR A 263 -28.23 -5.96 2.81
C THR A 263 -28.73 -7.37 3.05
N ASP A 264 -30.01 -7.52 3.37
CA ASP A 264 -30.68 -8.80 3.57
C ASP A 264 -30.63 -9.66 2.30
N LEU A 265 -30.93 -9.06 1.15
CA LEU A 265 -30.84 -9.70 -0.17
C LEU A 265 -29.42 -10.08 -0.56
N ALA A 266 -28.43 -9.26 -0.18
CA ALA A 266 -27.02 -9.53 -0.45
C ALA A 266 -26.49 -10.71 0.38
N THR A 267 -26.98 -10.87 1.62
CA THR A 267 -26.36 -11.76 2.61
C THR A 267 -27.10 -13.08 2.82
N ARG A 268 -28.44 -13.10 2.79
CA ARG A 268 -29.24 -14.30 3.13
C ARG A 268 -29.05 -15.47 2.18
N ALA A 269 -28.68 -15.23 0.92
CA ALA A 269 -28.51 -16.30 -0.06
C ALA A 269 -27.23 -17.11 0.15
N GLY A 270 -26.20 -16.52 0.75
CA GLY A 270 -24.83 -17.03 0.66
C GLY A 270 -24.26 -17.08 -0.77
N ASP A 271 -24.97 -16.51 -1.76
CA ASP A 271 -24.61 -16.52 -3.17
C ASP A 271 -23.78 -15.27 -3.52
N PRO A 272 -22.51 -15.43 -3.96
CA PRO A 272 -21.66 -14.31 -4.38
C PRO A 272 -22.26 -13.44 -5.50
N ALA A 273 -23.04 -14.02 -6.41
CA ALA A 273 -23.68 -13.26 -7.49
C ALA A 273 -24.75 -12.31 -6.95
N LEU A 274 -25.55 -12.78 -5.98
CA LEU A 274 -26.54 -11.94 -5.31
C LEU A 274 -25.89 -10.90 -4.41
N PHE A 275 -24.83 -11.27 -3.69
CA PHE A 275 -24.06 -10.31 -2.91
C PHE A 275 -23.57 -9.17 -3.81
N ASN A 276 -22.90 -9.47 -4.92
CA ASN A 276 -22.38 -8.46 -5.84
C ASN A 276 -23.47 -7.61 -6.49
N ARG A 277 -24.67 -8.17 -6.71
CA ARG A 277 -25.82 -7.45 -7.27
C ARG A 277 -26.41 -6.44 -6.29
N TYR A 278 -26.59 -6.82 -5.02
CA TYR A 278 -27.33 -6.01 -4.04
C TYR A 278 -26.44 -5.18 -3.11
N PHE A 279 -25.19 -5.57 -2.89
CA PHE A 279 -24.21 -4.79 -2.10
C PHE A 279 -24.11 -3.32 -2.52
N PRO A 280 -23.86 -2.96 -3.81
CA PRO A 280 -23.76 -1.55 -4.19
C PRO A 280 -25.06 -0.77 -3.99
N LEU A 281 -26.22 -1.44 -4.08
CA LEU A 281 -27.52 -0.82 -3.83
C LEU A 281 -27.74 -0.53 -2.34
N ALA A 282 -27.32 -1.46 -1.46
CA ALA A 282 -27.32 -1.24 -0.02
C ALA A 282 -26.40 -0.08 0.38
N VAL A 283 -25.16 -0.06 -0.15
CA VAL A 283 -24.22 1.05 0.05
C VAL A 283 -24.82 2.39 -0.38
N ALA A 284 -25.45 2.43 -1.57
CA ALA A 284 -26.07 3.66 -2.07
C ALA A 284 -27.23 4.14 -1.18
N ALA A 285 -28.06 3.23 -0.68
CA ALA A 285 -29.19 3.55 0.20
C ALA A 285 -28.71 4.09 1.55
N TYR A 286 -27.76 3.42 2.23
CA TYR A 286 -27.20 3.93 3.48
C TYR A 286 -26.46 5.26 3.29
N SER A 287 -25.72 5.42 2.18
CA SER A 287 -25.07 6.69 1.86
C SER A 287 -26.08 7.82 1.64
N GLN A 288 -27.25 7.52 1.05
CA GLN A 288 -28.31 8.50 0.92
C GLN A 288 -28.94 8.84 2.27
N ALA A 289 -29.10 7.86 3.18
CA ALA A 289 -29.55 8.13 4.55
C ALA A 289 -28.61 9.11 5.27
N ILE A 290 -27.29 8.87 5.21
CA ILE A 290 -26.25 9.74 5.76
C ILE A 290 -26.27 11.13 5.12
N ARG A 291 -26.51 11.23 3.80
CA ARG A 291 -26.63 12.56 3.15
C ARG A 291 -27.85 13.34 3.60
N LEU A 292 -28.96 12.66 3.87
CA LEU A 292 -30.20 13.30 4.34
C LEU A 292 -30.09 13.74 5.80
N ASP A 293 -29.39 12.96 6.63
CA ASP A 293 -29.09 13.30 8.01
C ASP A 293 -27.67 12.83 8.38
N PRO A 294 -26.69 13.74 8.35
CA PRO A 294 -25.31 13.42 8.75
C PRO A 294 -25.17 12.98 10.22
N GLY A 295 -26.18 13.21 11.07
CA GLY A 295 -26.22 12.79 12.48
C GLY A 295 -26.79 11.38 12.70
N ASP A 296 -27.19 10.69 11.64
CA ASP A 296 -27.80 9.37 11.71
C ASP A 296 -26.78 8.25 11.97
N ALA A 297 -26.36 8.11 13.24
CA ALA A 297 -25.41 7.08 13.68
C ALA A 297 -25.82 5.65 13.26
N ALA A 298 -27.12 5.36 13.13
CA ALA A 298 -27.60 4.04 12.73
C ALA A 298 -27.25 3.71 11.26
N ALA A 299 -27.29 4.68 10.35
CA ALA A 299 -26.89 4.47 8.96
C ALA A 299 -25.39 4.18 8.83
N TYR A 300 -24.55 4.90 9.59
CA TYR A 300 -23.11 4.63 9.64
C TYR A 300 -22.83 3.21 10.14
N LEU A 301 -23.51 2.76 11.20
CA LEU A 301 -23.34 1.41 11.72
C LEU A 301 -23.79 0.32 10.75
N ALA A 302 -24.89 0.53 10.04
CA ALA A 302 -25.37 -0.40 9.04
C ALA A 302 -24.38 -0.51 7.87
N LEU A 303 -23.85 0.63 7.40
CA LEU A 303 -22.85 0.66 6.35
C LEU A 303 -21.51 0.04 6.77
N ALA A 304 -21.06 0.30 8.01
CA ALA A 304 -19.87 -0.35 8.57
C ALA A 304 -20.00 -1.88 8.57
N ARG A 305 -21.14 -2.40 9.07
CA ARG A 305 -21.43 -3.84 9.09
C ARG A 305 -21.40 -4.43 7.69
N LEU A 306 -21.99 -3.75 6.72
CA LEU A 306 -22.00 -4.18 5.32
C LEU A 306 -20.58 -4.25 4.74
N TYR A 307 -19.72 -3.25 5.02
CA TYR A 307 -18.32 -3.29 4.61
C TYR A 307 -17.55 -4.43 5.28
N ARG A 308 -17.77 -4.66 6.57
CA ARG A 308 -17.12 -5.77 7.29
C ARG A 308 -17.53 -7.14 6.74
N GLN A 309 -18.79 -7.30 6.37
CA GLN A 309 -19.27 -8.51 5.68
C GLN A 309 -18.56 -8.71 4.34
N ARG A 310 -18.41 -7.64 3.55
CA ARG A 310 -17.66 -7.69 2.28
C ARG A 310 -16.19 -8.04 2.50
N ALA A 311 -15.54 -7.46 3.51
CA ALA A 311 -14.17 -7.80 3.87
C ALA A 311 -14.03 -9.30 4.20
N GLY A 312 -15.00 -9.88 4.93
CA GLY A 312 -15.01 -11.29 5.32
C GLY A 312 -15.29 -12.29 4.20
N LEU A 313 -15.59 -11.85 2.97
CA LEU A 313 -15.71 -12.73 1.81
C LEU A 313 -14.35 -13.22 1.28
N SER A 314 -13.24 -12.61 1.73
CA SER A 314 -11.88 -13.07 1.43
C SER A 314 -11.17 -13.59 2.69
N GLN A 315 -10.19 -14.46 2.49
CA GLN A 315 -9.28 -14.90 3.55
C GLN A 315 -7.82 -14.67 3.11
N PRO A 316 -7.06 -13.77 3.77
CA PRO A 316 -7.49 -12.88 4.87
C PRO A 316 -8.54 -11.84 4.46
N PRO A 317 -9.22 -11.18 5.42
CA PRO A 317 -10.18 -10.12 5.12
C PRO A 317 -9.57 -8.98 4.31
N ASP A 318 -10.34 -8.42 3.38
CA ASP A 318 -9.87 -7.34 2.50
C ASP A 318 -9.64 -6.04 3.32
N PRO A 319 -8.39 -5.54 3.40
CA PRO A 319 -8.05 -4.36 4.20
C PRO A 319 -8.78 -3.09 3.75
N ALA A 320 -9.08 -2.95 2.45
CA ALA A 320 -9.74 -1.76 1.94
C ALA A 320 -11.15 -1.65 2.51
N TYR A 321 -11.86 -2.78 2.63
CA TYR A 321 -13.18 -2.81 3.24
C TYR A 321 -13.13 -2.74 4.77
N ILE A 322 -12.07 -3.19 5.43
CA ILE A 322 -11.88 -2.93 6.86
C ILE A 322 -11.66 -1.43 7.11
N ALA A 323 -10.82 -0.77 6.32
CA ALA A 323 -10.61 0.68 6.40
C ALA A 323 -11.93 1.46 6.19
N LEU A 324 -12.73 1.07 5.20
CA LEU A 324 -14.07 1.65 5.01
C LEU A 324 -14.98 1.39 6.22
N SER A 325 -15.00 0.16 6.75
CA SER A 325 -15.78 -0.22 7.93
C SER A 325 -15.42 0.64 9.15
N VAL A 326 -14.14 0.70 9.53
CA VAL A 326 -13.70 1.43 10.72
C VAL A 326 -13.95 2.93 10.60
N ASN A 327 -13.82 3.50 9.39
CA ASN A 327 -14.16 4.90 9.15
C ASN A 327 -15.65 5.18 9.38
N GLN A 328 -16.54 4.26 8.99
CA GLN A 328 -17.97 4.39 9.29
C GLN A 328 -18.28 4.17 10.79
N LEU A 329 -17.61 3.23 11.46
CA LEU A 329 -17.77 3.06 12.91
C LEU A 329 -17.31 4.29 13.70
N ALA A 330 -16.17 4.86 13.31
CA ALA A 330 -15.65 6.12 13.86
C ALA A 330 -16.64 7.26 13.69
N ALA A 331 -17.18 7.43 12.47
CA ALA A 331 -18.20 8.43 12.20
C ALA A 331 -19.46 8.20 13.05
N ALA A 332 -19.89 6.96 13.25
CA ALA A 332 -21.02 6.65 14.13
C ALA A 332 -20.78 7.11 15.58
N LEU A 333 -19.56 6.91 16.12
CA LEU A 333 -19.19 7.40 17.45
C LEU A 333 -19.20 8.93 17.52
N GLU A 334 -18.68 9.61 16.50
CA GLU A 334 -18.70 11.09 16.40
C GLU A 334 -20.13 11.64 16.37
N GLN A 335 -21.07 10.93 15.74
CA GLN A 335 -22.50 11.27 15.73
C GLN A 335 -23.25 10.81 16.99
N GLY A 336 -22.55 10.33 18.01
CA GLY A 336 -23.13 10.04 19.32
C GLY A 336 -23.59 8.61 19.55
N ALA A 337 -23.12 7.63 18.76
CA ALA A 337 -23.23 6.22 19.17
C ALA A 337 -22.49 6.00 20.50
N GLN A 338 -23.14 5.36 21.47
CA GLN A 338 -22.62 5.18 22.84
C GLN A 338 -22.31 3.73 23.20
N ASP A 339 -22.38 2.80 22.25
CA ASP A 339 -22.13 1.38 22.52
C ASP A 339 -20.62 1.12 22.71
N PRO A 340 -20.18 0.64 23.89
CA PRO A 340 -18.78 0.30 24.14
C PRO A 340 -18.23 -0.77 23.19
N ALA A 341 -19.08 -1.65 22.64
CA ALA A 341 -18.65 -2.65 21.67
C ALA A 341 -18.21 -2.02 20.34
N ILE A 342 -18.82 -0.91 19.93
CA ILE A 342 -18.40 -0.13 18.75
C ILE A 342 -17.03 0.49 19.01
N ALA A 343 -16.86 1.11 20.17
CA ALA A 343 -15.58 1.73 20.55
C ALA A 343 -14.45 0.69 20.58
N ALA A 344 -14.70 -0.50 21.14
CA ALA A 344 -13.72 -1.60 21.13
C ALA A 344 -13.38 -2.05 19.70
N ALA A 345 -14.38 -2.22 18.84
CA ALA A 345 -14.16 -2.60 17.43
C ALA A 345 -13.37 -1.54 16.65
N VAL A 346 -13.58 -0.25 16.93
CA VAL A 346 -12.80 0.85 16.32
C VAL A 346 -11.34 0.78 16.72
N VAL A 347 -11.04 0.56 18.00
CA VAL A 347 -9.65 0.39 18.48
C VAL A 347 -8.99 -0.81 17.82
N GLU A 348 -9.68 -1.95 17.80
CA GLU A 348 -9.17 -3.20 17.21
C GLU A 348 -8.88 -3.04 15.70
N ASP A 349 -9.83 -2.49 14.94
CA ASP A 349 -9.69 -2.32 13.50
C ASP A 349 -8.59 -1.28 13.15
N PHE A 350 -8.49 -0.17 13.89
CA PHE A 350 -7.39 0.79 13.68
C PHE A 350 -6.04 0.19 14.08
N ALA A 351 -5.93 -0.55 15.19
CA ALA A 351 -4.69 -1.21 15.57
C ALA A 351 -4.23 -2.20 14.48
N MET A 352 -5.16 -2.95 13.89
CA MET A 352 -4.87 -3.84 12.76
C MET A 352 -4.33 -3.06 11.54
N LEU A 353 -4.94 -1.92 11.19
CA LEU A 353 -4.49 -1.07 10.08
C LEU A 353 -3.11 -0.43 10.35
N ILE A 354 -2.87 0.03 11.57
CA ILE A 354 -1.58 0.59 12.01
C ILE A 354 -0.48 -0.49 11.92
N ALA A 355 -0.73 -1.67 12.48
CA ALA A 355 0.21 -2.78 12.45
C ALA A 355 0.54 -3.22 11.00
N ARG A 356 -0.46 -3.24 10.13
CA ARG A 356 -0.27 -3.54 8.71
C ARG A 356 0.58 -2.47 8.01
N ALA A 357 0.21 -1.21 8.14
CA ALA A 357 0.95 -0.10 7.52
C ALA A 357 2.42 -0.09 7.97
N ARG A 358 2.68 -0.35 9.26
CA ARG A 358 4.04 -0.53 9.80
C ARG A 358 4.78 -1.71 9.16
N ALA A 359 4.12 -2.86 9.01
CA ALA A 359 4.71 -4.03 8.36
C ALA A 359 5.04 -3.80 6.87
N GLU A 360 4.28 -2.93 6.21
CA GLU A 360 4.49 -2.52 4.81
C GLU A 360 5.50 -1.35 4.68
N GLY A 361 5.98 -0.78 5.80
CA GLY A 361 6.89 0.38 5.82
C GLY A 361 6.20 1.72 5.55
N GLU A 362 4.87 1.74 5.52
CA GLU A 362 4.03 2.93 5.29
C GLU A 362 3.79 3.71 6.60
N TYR A 363 4.86 4.24 7.19
CA TYR A 363 4.79 4.90 8.49
C TYR A 363 3.89 6.14 8.52
N ASP A 364 3.80 6.89 7.42
CA ASP A 364 2.88 8.04 7.29
C ASP A 364 1.40 7.61 7.37
N SER A 365 1.05 6.48 6.75
CA SER A 365 -0.29 5.88 6.81
C SER A 365 -0.60 5.44 8.24
N ALA A 366 0.36 4.76 8.89
CA ALA A 366 0.23 4.32 10.28
C ALA A 366 0.01 5.51 11.23
N GLN A 367 0.78 6.59 11.07
CA GLN A 367 0.63 7.82 11.84
C GLN A 367 -0.75 8.46 11.62
N SER A 368 -1.22 8.52 10.37
CA SER A 368 -2.55 9.07 10.05
C SER A 368 -3.68 8.29 10.72
N TYR A 369 -3.60 6.96 10.78
CA TYR A 369 -4.56 6.13 11.49
C TYR A 369 -4.50 6.35 13.01
N LEU A 370 -3.30 6.46 13.57
CA LEU A 370 -3.11 6.72 14.99
C LEU A 370 -3.66 8.09 15.41
N ASP A 371 -3.41 9.14 14.62
CA ASP A 371 -3.93 10.48 14.87
C ASP A 371 -5.46 10.53 14.75
N ARG A 372 -6.03 9.78 13.81
CA ARG A 372 -7.49 9.62 13.72
C ARG A 372 -8.04 8.92 14.96
N LEU A 373 -7.41 7.86 15.43
CA LEU A 373 -7.81 7.15 16.65
C LEU A 373 -7.69 8.03 17.90
N GLN A 374 -6.64 8.85 18.01
CA GLN A 374 -6.47 9.82 19.10
C GLN A 374 -7.56 10.90 19.06
N THR A 375 -7.83 11.47 17.89
CA THR A 375 -8.88 12.49 17.73
C THR A 375 -10.24 11.95 18.17
N LEU A 376 -10.53 10.68 17.83
CA LEU A 376 -11.75 10.01 18.29
C LEU A 376 -11.74 9.79 19.80
N ALA A 377 -10.61 9.42 20.40
CA ALA A 377 -10.47 9.26 21.85
C ALA A 377 -10.75 10.55 22.61
N ASP A 378 -10.28 11.69 22.09
CA ASP A 378 -10.47 13.00 22.70
C ASP A 378 -11.91 13.53 22.54
N ALA A 379 -12.57 13.21 21.43
CA ALA A 379 -13.93 13.66 21.11
C ALA A 379 -15.04 12.75 21.66
N SER A 380 -14.77 11.45 21.80
CA SER A 380 -15.76 10.44 22.19
C SER A 380 -16.15 10.56 23.66
N ARG A 381 -17.44 10.38 23.94
CA ARG A 381 -17.95 10.24 25.32
C ARG A 381 -17.71 8.85 25.89
N VAL A 382 -17.47 7.86 25.03
CA VAL A 382 -17.11 6.50 25.42
C VAL A 382 -15.59 6.43 25.55
N PRO A 383 -15.06 5.98 26.70
CA PRO A 383 -13.61 5.92 26.91
C PRO A 383 -12.97 4.95 25.91
N LEU A 384 -12.14 5.48 25.03
CA LEU A 384 -11.22 4.70 24.20
C LEU A 384 -9.94 4.43 25.02
N GLN A 385 -9.32 3.26 24.82
CA GLN A 385 -8.22 2.77 25.66
C GLN A 385 -6.95 3.62 25.47
N SER A 386 -6.81 4.75 26.17
CA SER A 386 -5.69 5.70 26.00
C SER A 386 -4.32 5.05 26.18
N ALA A 387 -4.20 4.06 27.08
CA ALA A 387 -2.95 3.32 27.28
C ALA A 387 -2.56 2.47 26.05
N ALA A 388 -3.54 1.90 25.32
CA ALA A 388 -3.27 1.14 24.11
C ALA A 388 -2.84 2.05 22.95
N ILE A 389 -3.48 3.23 22.83
CA ILE A 389 -3.11 4.24 21.84
C ILE A 389 -1.68 4.72 22.08
N GLU A 390 -1.32 4.98 23.34
CA GLU A 390 0.04 5.39 23.70
C GLU A 390 1.05 4.27 23.42
N ALA A 391 0.74 3.02 23.74
CA ALA A 391 1.61 1.89 23.41
C ALA A 391 1.86 1.76 21.90
N GLU A 392 0.82 1.92 21.06
CA GLU A 392 0.96 1.94 19.60
C GLU A 392 1.78 3.14 19.10
N ARG A 393 1.61 4.33 19.70
CA ARG A 393 2.43 5.52 19.41
C ARG A 393 3.90 5.26 19.66
N GLN A 394 4.22 4.67 20.81
CA GLN A 394 5.58 4.30 21.19
C GLN A 394 6.19 3.30 20.22
N GLN A 395 5.43 2.27 19.84
CA GLN A 395 5.92 1.26 18.93
C GLN A 395 6.13 1.81 17.50
N LEU A 396 5.20 2.61 16.99
CA LEU A 396 5.32 3.29 15.70
C LEU A 396 6.56 4.18 15.66
N ALA A 397 6.76 5.00 16.69
CA ALA A 397 7.90 5.90 16.75
C ALA A 397 9.23 5.16 16.75
N VAL A 398 9.36 4.08 17.53
CA VAL A 398 10.57 3.27 17.59
C VAL A 398 10.91 2.67 16.23
N GLU A 399 9.93 2.11 15.55
CA GLU A 399 10.13 1.48 14.24
C GLU A 399 10.43 2.50 13.14
N TRP A 400 9.67 3.60 13.08
CA TRP A 400 9.82 4.63 12.06
C TRP A 400 11.16 5.36 12.20
N ALA A 401 11.46 5.89 13.39
CA ALA A 401 12.71 6.59 13.63
C ALA A 401 13.92 5.63 13.52
N GLY A 402 13.77 4.38 13.94
CA GLY A 402 14.81 3.35 13.73
C GLY A 402 15.06 3.04 12.25
N ALA A 403 14.02 2.98 11.42
CA ALA A 403 14.17 2.81 9.97
C ALA A 403 14.88 4.03 9.34
N LEU A 404 14.45 5.25 9.66
CA LEU A 404 15.08 6.48 9.18
C LEU A 404 16.53 6.60 9.64
N LEU A 405 16.85 6.18 10.86
CA LEU A 405 18.21 6.21 11.39
C LEU A 405 19.16 5.36 10.54
N ARG A 406 18.72 4.16 10.13
CA ARG A 406 19.50 3.24 9.29
C ARG A 406 19.61 3.71 7.85
N GLU A 407 18.55 4.29 7.28
CA GLU A 407 18.49 4.64 5.86
C GLU A 407 19.01 6.04 5.54
N GLN A 408 18.72 7.01 6.40
CA GLN A 408 18.95 8.44 6.14
C GLN A 408 19.81 9.12 7.21
N GLY A 409 20.05 8.45 8.34
CA GLY A 409 20.88 8.93 9.44
C GLY A 409 20.11 9.64 10.56
N PRO A 410 20.83 10.19 11.56
CA PRO A 410 20.21 10.62 12.82
C PRO A 410 19.40 11.92 12.72
N GLY A 411 19.58 12.72 11.67
CA GLY A 411 18.83 13.97 11.47
C GLY A 411 17.33 13.74 11.25
N PRO A 412 16.92 13.01 10.20
CA PRO A 412 15.51 12.66 9.95
C PRO A 412 14.88 11.85 11.09
N ALA A 413 15.61 10.89 11.67
CA ALA A 413 15.12 10.11 12.81
C ALA A 413 14.77 11.00 14.02
N ARG A 414 15.60 11.99 14.32
CA ARG A 414 15.34 12.97 15.37
C ARG A 414 14.11 13.83 15.09
N GLN A 415 13.88 14.22 13.85
CA GLN A 415 12.71 15.02 13.48
C GLN A 415 11.43 14.24 13.80
N VAL A 416 11.34 12.96 13.38
CA VAL A 416 10.18 12.11 13.67
C VAL A 416 9.95 11.94 15.17
N LEU A 417 11.00 11.70 15.96
CA LEU A 417 10.86 11.59 17.42
C LEU A 417 10.37 12.91 18.04
N ALA A 418 10.84 14.05 17.53
CA ALA A 418 10.42 15.37 18.00
C ALA A 418 8.96 15.67 17.64
N ASP A 419 8.50 15.23 16.47
CA ASP A 419 7.12 15.41 16.03
C ASP A 419 6.15 14.53 16.84
N LEU A 420 6.56 13.31 17.22
CA LEU A 420 5.71 12.36 17.95
C LEU A 420 5.68 12.57 19.47
N PHE A 421 6.79 12.98 20.09
CA PHE A 421 6.92 13.13 21.55
C PHE A 421 7.28 14.54 22.01
N GLY A 422 7.44 15.47 21.09
CA GLY A 422 7.94 16.81 21.39
C GLY A 422 9.48 16.89 21.42
N SER A 423 9.98 18.12 21.36
CA SER A 423 11.42 18.40 21.27
C SER A 423 12.23 18.02 22.51
N GLU A 424 11.58 17.81 23.66
CA GLU A 424 12.27 17.46 24.92
C GLU A 424 12.91 16.08 24.85
N LEU A 425 12.24 15.11 24.21
CA LEU A 425 12.74 13.74 24.09
C LEU A 425 13.99 13.64 23.20
N VAL A 426 14.15 14.60 22.29
CA VAL A 426 15.29 14.64 21.36
C VAL A 426 16.21 15.83 21.60
N ALA A 427 16.10 16.42 22.78
CA ALA A 427 17.01 17.44 23.25
C ALA A 427 18.44 16.89 23.30
N GLN A 428 19.41 17.80 23.15
CA GLN A 428 20.82 17.48 23.29
C GLN A 428 21.09 16.98 24.72
N PRO A 429 21.88 15.90 24.89
CA PRO A 429 22.23 15.45 26.22
C PRO A 429 23.05 16.51 26.97
N PRO A 430 22.92 16.61 28.31
CA PRO A 430 23.68 17.57 29.10
C PRO A 430 25.18 17.43 28.87
N GLY A 431 25.82 18.51 28.42
CA GLY A 431 27.28 18.55 28.21
C GLY A 431 27.76 17.98 26.87
N ALA A 432 26.87 17.67 25.93
CA ALA A 432 27.22 17.23 24.58
C ALA A 432 26.39 17.97 23.53
N ARG A 433 26.94 18.13 22.33
CA ARG A 433 26.26 18.78 21.19
C ARG A 433 26.14 17.84 20.00
N PHE A 434 25.16 18.07 19.15
CA PHE A 434 25.10 17.42 17.83
C PHE A 434 25.91 18.23 16.82
N ALA A 435 26.65 17.54 15.95
CA ALA A 435 27.44 18.19 14.92
C ALA A 435 26.54 18.97 13.96
N GLY A 436 26.83 20.26 13.71
CA GLY A 436 26.14 21.06 12.72
C GLY A 436 26.67 20.88 11.28
N LEU A 437 27.87 20.33 11.12
CA LEU A 437 28.55 20.19 9.82
C LEU A 437 28.91 18.72 9.54
N ASN A 438 28.93 18.34 8.25
CA ASN A 438 29.40 17.03 7.79
C ASN A 438 30.89 17.04 7.39
N SER A 439 31.38 18.18 6.90
CA SER A 439 32.80 18.39 6.58
C SER A 439 33.16 19.88 6.63
N LEU A 440 34.45 20.15 6.86
CA LEU A 440 35.05 21.48 6.83
C LEU A 440 36.38 21.42 6.04
N HIS A 441 36.40 22.04 4.87
CA HIS A 441 37.60 22.18 4.05
C HIS A 441 38.11 23.61 4.11
N LEU A 442 39.35 23.76 4.55
CA LEU A 442 40.02 25.04 4.68
C LEU A 442 41.09 25.14 3.58
N ALA A 443 41.12 26.23 2.83
CA ALA A 443 42.23 26.50 1.91
C ALA A 443 42.86 27.84 2.24
N VAL A 444 44.17 27.84 2.40
CA VAL A 444 44.95 29.00 2.82
C VAL A 444 45.99 29.29 1.75
N GLU A 445 45.89 30.44 1.12
CA GLU A 445 46.83 30.89 0.10
C GLU A 445 47.62 32.07 0.68
N THR A 446 48.93 31.90 0.85
CA THR A 446 49.82 32.94 1.35
C THR A 446 50.73 33.40 0.22
N ALA A 447 50.66 34.70 -0.07
CA ALA A 447 51.55 35.40 -1.01
C ALA A 447 52.20 36.60 -0.32
N SER A 448 53.14 37.25 -1.02
CA SER A 448 53.80 38.44 -0.51
C SER A 448 52.77 39.56 -0.26
N GLY A 449 52.55 39.91 1.01
CA GLY A 449 51.68 41.02 1.44
C GLY A 449 50.19 40.68 1.59
N GLN A 450 49.78 39.44 1.29
CA GLN A 450 48.37 39.05 1.32
C GLN A 450 48.21 37.56 1.66
N ARG A 451 47.26 37.25 2.54
CA ARG A 451 46.82 35.88 2.84
C ARG A 451 45.33 35.76 2.55
N ARG A 452 44.93 34.71 1.86
CA ARG A 452 43.54 34.41 1.53
C ARG A 452 43.16 33.09 2.21
N ILE A 453 42.02 33.08 2.88
CA ILE A 453 41.50 31.93 3.61
C ILE A 453 40.11 31.64 3.08
N LEU A 454 39.95 30.47 2.46
CA LEU A 454 38.68 29.95 1.98
C LEU A 454 38.19 28.87 2.94
N VAL A 455 36.97 29.04 3.44
CA VAL A 455 36.27 28.11 4.31
C VAL A 455 35.12 27.52 3.51
N GLN A 456 35.15 26.22 3.24
CA GLN A 456 34.06 25.48 2.62
C GLN A 456 33.50 24.51 3.65
N ALA A 457 32.22 24.62 3.98
CA ALA A 457 31.59 23.71 4.93
C ALA A 457 30.31 23.11 4.35
N ALA A 458 30.08 21.84 4.64
CA ALA A 458 28.85 21.13 4.27
C ALA A 458 27.89 21.11 5.48
N PRO A 459 26.94 22.06 5.59
CA PRO A 459 26.01 22.10 6.72
C PRO A 459 25.02 20.94 6.69
N ARG A 460 24.62 20.47 7.87
CA ARG A 460 23.50 19.54 8.04
C ARG A 460 22.17 20.29 8.00
N ILE A 461 21.06 19.53 7.90
CA ILE A 461 19.70 20.09 7.95
C ILE A 461 19.54 20.92 9.24
N GLY A 462 19.08 22.16 9.10
CA GLY A 462 18.91 23.11 10.21
C GLY A 462 20.18 23.87 10.61
N ALA A 463 21.33 23.61 9.98
CA ALA A 463 22.61 24.25 10.31
C ALA A 463 23.16 25.16 9.19
N ALA A 464 22.34 25.50 8.19
CA ALA A 464 22.74 26.36 7.07
C ALA A 464 23.22 27.76 7.51
N GLY A 465 22.68 28.28 8.62
CA GLY A 465 23.05 29.59 9.18
C GLY A 465 24.44 29.64 9.83
N LEU A 466 25.15 28.51 9.98
CA LEU A 466 26.48 28.47 10.60
C LEU A 466 27.52 29.31 9.87
N ILE A 467 27.54 29.25 8.53
CA ILE A 467 28.48 30.05 7.74
C ILE A 467 28.11 31.54 7.81
N ASP A 468 26.82 31.86 7.90
CA ASP A 468 26.34 33.24 8.07
C ASP A 468 26.76 33.83 9.42
N GLU A 469 26.70 33.03 10.48
CA GLU A 469 27.19 33.39 11.80
C GLU A 469 28.71 33.68 11.76
N LEU A 470 29.49 32.79 11.12
CA LEU A 470 30.94 32.99 10.94
C LEU A 470 31.27 34.24 10.12
N ALA A 471 30.57 34.44 9.00
CA ALA A 471 30.77 35.60 8.12
C ALA A 471 30.50 36.92 8.87
N SER A 472 29.40 36.97 9.61
CA SER A 472 29.02 38.14 10.40
C SER A 472 30.06 38.42 11.50
N ALA A 473 30.54 37.36 12.18
CA ALA A 473 31.55 37.49 13.21
C ALA A 473 32.87 38.05 12.66
N TRP A 474 33.36 37.53 11.52
CA TRP A 474 34.58 38.04 10.88
C TRP A 474 34.43 39.45 10.30
N GLN A 475 33.28 39.79 9.74
CA GLN A 475 33.00 41.16 9.28
C GLN A 475 33.06 42.18 10.42
N ALA A 476 32.56 41.81 11.61
CA ALA A 476 32.59 42.68 12.78
C ALA A 476 34.01 43.00 13.26
N VAL A 477 35.00 42.12 13.04
CA VAL A 477 36.40 42.36 13.40
C VAL A 477 37.05 43.41 12.50
N GLY A 478 36.68 43.45 11.21
CA GLY A 478 37.18 44.45 10.26
C GLY A 478 38.66 44.32 9.86
N VAL A 479 39.32 43.19 10.18
CA VAL A 479 40.76 42.96 9.87
C VAL A 479 41.00 42.28 8.51
N ALA A 480 39.94 41.83 7.85
CA ALA A 480 39.97 41.12 6.57
C ALA A 480 38.80 41.56 5.67
N ALA A 481 38.99 41.52 4.36
CA ALA A 481 37.89 41.64 3.41
C ALA A 481 37.17 40.30 3.30
N ILE A 482 35.89 40.27 3.67
CA ILE A 482 35.08 39.05 3.69
C ILE A 482 34.17 39.02 2.47
N SER A 483 34.22 37.94 1.70
CA SER A 483 33.32 37.69 0.57
C SER A 483 32.70 36.32 0.69
N ARG A 484 31.42 36.21 0.31
CA ARG A 484 30.67 34.96 0.34
C ARG A 484 30.45 34.47 -1.09
N SER A 485 30.73 33.20 -1.32
CA SER A 485 30.35 32.50 -2.54
C SER A 485 28.98 31.83 -2.34
N GLN A 486 28.10 31.93 -3.34
CA GLN A 486 26.82 31.20 -3.38
C GLN A 486 26.97 29.79 -3.98
N THR A 487 28.19 29.23 -4.00
CA THR A 487 28.43 27.85 -4.43
C THR A 487 27.78 26.85 -3.47
N GLU A 488 27.43 25.66 -3.97
CA GLU A 488 27.10 24.50 -3.13
C GLU A 488 28.29 23.53 -3.17
N PRO A 489 28.94 23.23 -2.03
CA PRO A 489 28.67 23.73 -0.68
C PRO A 489 29.05 25.21 -0.48
N PRO A 490 28.40 25.91 0.49
CA PRO A 490 28.63 27.32 0.74
C PRO A 490 30.08 27.59 1.16
N ALA A 491 30.66 28.66 0.62
CA ALA A 491 32.05 29.04 0.87
C ALA A 491 32.17 30.49 1.34
N LEU A 492 33.06 30.70 2.31
CA LEU A 492 33.41 32.00 2.87
C LEU A 492 34.88 32.28 2.59
N GLU A 493 35.19 33.43 2.03
CA GLU A 493 36.55 33.83 1.73
C GLU A 493 36.93 35.08 2.55
N ALA A 494 38.04 35.00 3.27
CA ALA A 494 38.65 36.10 3.99
C ALA A 494 40.00 36.46 3.36
N THR A 495 40.17 37.71 2.97
CA THR A 495 41.42 38.25 2.46
C THR A 495 42.07 39.18 3.48
N LEU A 496 43.25 38.80 3.96
CA LEU A 496 44.05 39.49 4.97
C LEU A 496 45.27 40.15 4.30
N PRO A 497 45.28 41.48 4.12
CA PRO A 497 46.52 42.18 3.80
C PRO A 497 47.43 42.19 5.04
N PHE A 498 48.73 42.01 4.85
CA PHE A 498 49.70 42.06 5.95
C PHE A 498 51.04 42.67 5.51
N LEU A 499 51.74 43.33 6.43
CA LEU A 499 53.08 43.89 6.17
C LEU A 499 54.22 43.06 6.78
N THR A 500 53.96 42.43 7.93
CA THR A 500 54.96 41.67 8.68
C THR A 500 54.34 40.38 9.21
N ALA A 501 55.17 39.43 9.64
CA ALA A 501 54.72 38.21 10.31
C ALA A 501 53.88 38.52 11.57
N ALA A 502 54.29 39.53 12.35
CA ALA A 502 53.59 39.94 13.57
C ALA A 502 52.22 40.56 13.27
N ASP A 503 52.11 41.36 12.21
CA ASP A 503 50.84 41.92 11.73
C ASP A 503 49.89 40.81 11.25
N LEU A 504 50.40 39.86 10.45
CA LEU A 504 49.63 38.70 10.03
C LEU A 504 49.15 37.87 11.23
N GLN A 505 50.03 37.57 12.18
CA GLN A 505 49.69 36.83 13.39
C GLN A 505 48.61 37.54 14.21
N ALA A 506 48.73 38.86 14.42
CA ALA A 506 47.75 39.64 15.17
C ALA A 506 46.37 39.63 14.48
N ARG A 507 46.32 39.74 13.15
CA ARG A 507 45.07 39.67 12.38
C ARG A 507 44.44 38.29 12.43
N GLN A 508 45.24 37.22 12.31
CA GLN A 508 44.74 35.86 12.43
C GLN A 508 44.20 35.58 13.83
N GLN A 509 44.90 36.04 14.88
CA GLN A 509 44.42 35.93 16.27
C GLN A 509 43.12 36.71 16.50
N ALA A 510 42.98 37.90 15.90
CA ALA A 510 41.74 38.67 15.97
C ALA A 510 40.57 37.95 15.28
N LEU A 511 40.81 37.32 14.12
CA LEU A 511 39.80 36.46 13.49
C LEU A 511 39.49 35.24 14.37
N ALA A 512 40.51 34.57 14.93
CA ALA A 512 40.38 33.40 15.80
C ALA A 512 39.52 33.68 17.04
N ALA A 513 39.76 34.82 17.68
CA ALA A 513 39.02 35.25 18.87
C ALA A 513 37.56 35.61 18.58
N ALA A 514 37.22 35.91 17.33
CA ALA A 514 35.87 36.25 16.92
C ALA A 514 35.04 35.04 16.49
N LEU A 515 35.61 33.83 16.37
CA LEU A 515 34.80 32.68 15.98
C LEU A 515 33.73 32.38 17.04
N PRO A 516 32.52 31.99 16.61
CA PRO A 516 31.50 31.51 17.53
C PRO A 516 32.02 30.34 18.40
N PRO A 517 31.63 30.24 19.68
CA PRO A 517 32.11 29.20 20.59
C PRO A 517 31.46 27.84 20.29
N ARG A 518 31.84 27.26 19.15
CA ARG A 518 31.34 25.99 18.61
C ARG A 518 32.52 25.04 18.31
N PRO A 519 32.44 23.77 18.75
CA PRO A 519 33.48 22.77 18.49
C PRO A 519 33.82 22.60 17.01
N GLU A 520 32.82 22.75 16.12
CA GLU A 520 32.98 22.63 14.66
C GLU A 520 34.00 23.61 14.09
N TRP A 521 34.23 24.74 14.76
CA TRP A 521 35.16 25.77 14.33
C TRP A 521 36.57 25.61 14.89
N GLN A 522 36.81 24.63 15.76
CA GLN A 522 38.14 24.42 16.34
C GLN A 522 39.25 24.20 15.30
N PRO A 523 39.06 23.45 14.19
CA PRO A 523 40.09 23.33 13.14
C PRO A 523 40.50 24.69 12.54
N LEU A 524 39.56 25.63 12.45
CA LEU A 524 39.80 26.96 11.93
C LEU A 524 40.50 27.86 12.97
N VAL A 525 40.16 27.73 14.25
CA VAL A 525 40.88 28.39 15.37
C VAL A 525 42.35 27.95 15.39
N ASP A 526 42.59 26.65 15.28
CA ASP A 526 43.93 26.05 15.26
C ASP A 526 44.75 26.53 14.05
N LEU A 527 44.11 26.57 12.88
CA LEU A 527 44.71 27.09 11.65
C LEU A 527 45.09 28.57 11.73
N LEU A 528 44.26 29.37 12.40
CA LEU A 528 44.49 30.81 12.61
C LEU A 528 45.49 31.09 13.74
N SER A 529 45.92 30.07 14.49
CA SER A 529 46.80 30.21 15.64
C SER A 529 48.10 29.40 15.46
N PRO A 530 48.92 29.67 14.42
CA PRO A 530 50.15 28.93 14.20
C PRO A 530 51.08 29.04 15.41
N THR A 531 51.73 27.93 15.78
CA THR A 531 52.68 27.90 16.90
C THR A 531 53.96 28.68 16.59
N ARG A 532 54.29 28.78 15.30
CA ARG A 532 55.41 29.57 14.79
C ARG A 532 55.04 30.18 13.46
N LEU A 533 55.27 31.48 13.29
CA LEU A 533 55.11 32.19 12.03
C LEU A 533 56.27 33.17 11.84
N ILE A 534 57.05 32.94 10.80
CA ILE A 534 58.20 33.76 10.41
C ILE A 534 58.00 34.15 8.96
N TRP A 535 58.00 35.46 8.73
CA TRP A 535 58.11 36.09 7.42
C TRP A 535 59.19 37.14 7.53
N GLN A 536 60.36 36.86 6.93
CA GLN A 536 61.51 37.76 6.98
C GLN A 536 61.97 38.08 5.57
N GLU A 537 62.15 39.37 5.31
CA GLU A 537 62.82 39.86 4.12
C GLU A 537 64.19 40.41 4.53
N GLN A 538 65.24 39.73 4.11
CA GLN A 538 66.61 40.19 4.31
C GLN A 538 67.05 40.97 3.09
N ASP A 539 67.15 42.29 3.26
CA ASP A 539 67.68 43.19 2.27
C ASP A 539 69.21 43.13 2.25
N ALA A 540 69.76 42.66 1.14
CA ALA A 540 71.18 42.78 0.83
C ALA A 540 71.38 43.77 -0.33
N ARG A 541 72.63 44.19 -0.54
CA ARG A 541 72.97 45.26 -1.50
C ARG A 541 72.43 45.01 -2.92
N TRP A 542 72.34 43.75 -3.35
CA TRP A 542 71.93 43.36 -4.71
C TRP A 542 70.76 42.37 -4.77
N ARG A 543 70.30 41.88 -3.62
CA ARG A 543 69.25 40.86 -3.53
C ARG A 543 68.39 41.07 -2.28
N VAL A 544 67.13 40.73 -2.37
CA VAL A 544 66.21 40.58 -1.24
C VAL A 544 65.96 39.09 -1.07
N GLN A 545 66.28 38.53 0.09
CA GLN A 545 65.99 37.14 0.40
C GLN A 545 64.72 37.08 1.24
N GLN A 546 63.69 36.40 0.72
CA GLN A 546 62.45 36.14 1.44
C GLN A 546 62.55 34.75 2.07
N HIS A 547 62.32 34.68 3.37
CA HIS A 547 62.22 33.44 4.13
C HIS A 547 60.87 33.35 4.81
N PHE A 548 60.19 32.24 4.58
CA PHE A 548 58.92 31.91 5.20
C PHE A 548 59.05 30.59 5.97
N GLU A 549 58.54 30.59 7.19
CA GLU A 549 58.37 29.40 8.01
C GLU A 549 57.08 29.53 8.82
N GLU A 550 56.19 28.54 8.71
CA GLU A 550 54.95 28.47 9.49
C GLU A 550 54.76 27.06 10.03
N GLN A 551 54.41 26.93 11.30
CA GLN A 551 54.08 25.66 11.93
C GLN A 551 52.63 25.69 12.43
N VAL A 552 51.82 24.75 11.95
CA VAL A 552 50.40 24.60 12.29
C VAL A 552 50.17 23.19 12.80
N THR A 553 49.33 23.07 13.84
CA THR A 553 48.87 21.79 14.38
C THR A 553 47.36 21.79 14.49
N LEU A 554 46.70 20.76 13.97
CA LEU A 554 45.26 20.53 14.10
C LEU A 554 44.94 19.44 15.14
N ALA A 555 45.93 19.07 15.96
CA ALA A 555 45.75 18.11 17.05
C ALA A 555 44.75 18.57 18.13
N PRO A 556 44.72 19.87 18.54
CA PRO A 556 43.71 20.34 19.49
C PRO A 556 42.28 20.16 18.97
N ALA A 557 42.04 20.45 17.69
CA ALA A 557 40.76 20.21 17.05
C ALA A 557 40.35 18.73 17.10
N ALA A 558 41.26 17.80 16.79
CA ALA A 558 40.96 16.37 16.90
C ALA A 558 40.52 15.99 18.32
N ALA A 559 41.20 16.51 19.35
CA ALA A 559 40.84 16.26 20.74
C ALA A 559 39.47 16.85 21.12
N THR A 560 39.16 18.07 20.70
CA THR A 560 37.86 18.72 20.94
C THR A 560 36.72 17.95 20.28
N LEU A 561 36.88 17.56 19.01
CA LEU A 561 35.85 16.81 18.28
C LEU A 561 35.66 15.39 18.84
N ALA A 562 36.75 14.72 19.25
CA ALA A 562 36.68 13.43 19.91
C ALA A 562 36.01 13.52 21.30
N ALA A 563 36.20 14.63 22.02
CA ALA A 563 35.53 14.85 23.30
C ALA A 563 34.00 14.97 23.15
N GLU A 564 33.51 15.63 22.11
CA GLU A 564 32.07 15.71 21.81
C GLU A 564 31.48 14.33 21.45
N ALA A 565 32.19 13.54 20.62
CA ALA A 565 31.78 12.17 20.30
C ALA A 565 31.72 11.30 21.57
N LEU A 566 32.76 11.34 22.40
CA LEU A 566 32.82 10.58 23.65
C LEU A 566 31.73 11.01 24.64
N ALA A 567 31.40 12.30 24.71
CA ALA A 567 30.34 12.81 25.57
C ALA A 567 28.97 12.25 25.15
N LEU A 568 28.69 12.15 23.85
CA LEU A 568 27.48 11.49 23.33
C LEU A 568 27.44 9.99 23.62
N GLU A 569 28.56 9.28 23.45
CA GLU A 569 28.65 7.85 23.76
C GLU A 569 28.41 7.58 25.26
N ASN A 570 28.98 8.41 26.14
CA ASN A 570 28.78 8.32 27.58
C ASN A 570 27.32 8.62 27.96
N ALA A 571 26.71 9.64 27.34
CA ALA A 571 25.29 9.94 27.54
C ALA A 571 24.41 8.77 27.08
N ALA A 572 24.72 8.16 25.93
CA ALA A 572 23.99 7.02 25.40
C ALA A 572 24.10 5.78 26.30
N ALA A 573 25.26 5.56 26.92
CA ALA A 573 25.48 4.47 27.86
C ALA A 573 24.71 4.64 29.19
N ALA A 574 24.34 5.88 29.56
CA ALA A 574 23.59 6.18 30.77
C ALA A 574 22.07 5.97 30.63
N LEU A 575 21.56 5.77 29.40
CA LEU A 575 20.13 5.61 29.16
C LEU A 575 19.63 4.19 29.52
N PRO A 576 18.38 4.07 30.00
CA PRO A 576 17.78 2.78 30.32
C PRO A 576 17.45 1.99 29.04
N LEU A 577 18.24 0.95 28.75
CA LEU A 577 18.06 0.11 27.56
C LEU A 577 16.86 -0.86 27.62
N SER A 578 16.20 -0.97 28.78
CA SER A 578 14.98 -1.78 28.94
C SER A 578 13.74 -1.10 28.36
N ASP A 579 13.79 0.23 28.20
CA ASP A 579 12.75 1.01 27.54
C ASP A 579 13.07 1.11 26.04
N PRO A 580 12.17 0.68 25.13
CA PRO A 580 12.39 0.78 23.68
C PRO A 580 12.75 2.19 23.21
N ILE A 581 12.15 3.22 23.81
CA ILE A 581 12.46 4.62 23.46
C ILE A 581 13.86 5.00 23.93
N GLY A 582 14.21 4.65 25.18
CA GLY A 582 15.56 4.84 25.72
C GLY A 582 16.64 4.12 24.90
N ALA A 583 16.35 2.90 24.43
CA ALA A 583 17.25 2.15 23.56
C ALA A 583 17.45 2.82 22.19
N LEU A 584 16.37 3.29 21.55
CA LEU A 584 16.46 4.03 20.29
C LEU A 584 17.20 5.37 20.46
N GLN A 585 16.93 6.10 21.56
CA GLN A 585 17.61 7.35 21.86
C GLN A 585 19.12 7.14 22.06
N ALA A 586 19.52 6.05 22.72
CA ALA A 586 20.92 5.66 22.84
C ALA A 586 21.55 5.33 21.47
N GLU A 587 20.83 4.64 20.58
CA GLU A 587 21.28 4.38 19.21
C GLU A 587 21.45 5.68 18.41
N LEU A 588 20.50 6.60 18.52
CA LEU A 588 20.54 7.91 17.88
C LEU A 588 21.75 8.73 18.35
N TRP A 589 22.01 8.78 19.65
CA TRP A 589 23.17 9.51 20.19
C TRP A 589 24.51 8.88 19.79
N ARG A 590 24.60 7.55 19.71
CA ARG A 590 25.79 6.88 19.16
C ARG A 590 25.99 7.22 17.68
N ALA A 591 24.93 7.23 16.89
CA ALA A 591 25.00 7.64 15.50
C ALA A 591 25.42 9.11 15.34
N GLU A 592 24.99 10.02 16.23
CA GLU A 592 25.49 11.40 16.28
C GLU A 592 26.97 11.47 16.71
N ALA A 593 27.43 10.58 17.58
CA ALA A 593 28.86 10.46 17.91
C ALA A 593 29.69 10.04 16.69
N GLU A 594 29.20 9.09 15.90
CA GLU A 594 29.81 8.70 14.63
C GLU A 594 29.81 9.84 13.60
N VAL A 595 28.82 10.75 13.65
CA VAL A 595 28.84 11.97 12.81
C VAL A 595 30.01 12.86 13.21
N TRP A 596 30.28 13.07 14.51
CA TRP A 596 31.46 13.84 14.95
C TRP A 596 32.78 13.21 14.51
N GLN A 597 32.89 11.89 14.63
CA GLN A 597 34.08 11.15 14.18
C GLN A 597 34.29 11.31 12.66
N ARG A 598 33.21 11.17 11.87
CA ARG A 598 33.26 11.40 10.42
C ARG A 598 33.54 12.86 10.06
N PHE A 599 32.98 13.82 10.80
CA PHE A 599 33.26 15.24 10.60
C PHE A 599 34.75 15.53 10.79
N SER A 600 35.38 14.98 11.84
CA SER A 600 36.82 15.06 12.06
C SER A 600 37.60 14.46 10.88
N ALA A 601 37.25 13.24 10.45
CA ALA A 601 37.94 12.54 9.35
C ALA A 601 37.75 13.19 7.97
N ASN A 602 36.63 13.87 7.74
CA ASN A 602 36.31 14.54 6.48
C ASN A 602 36.74 16.02 6.46
N SER A 603 37.35 16.52 7.53
CA SER A 603 37.80 17.89 7.62
C SER A 603 39.30 17.98 7.38
N SER A 604 39.71 18.97 6.59
CA SER A 604 41.11 19.11 6.18
C SER A 604 41.46 20.55 5.84
N ALA A 605 42.75 20.86 5.89
CA ALA A 605 43.31 22.14 5.53
C ALA A 605 44.35 22.00 4.43
N ARG A 606 44.27 22.85 3.41
CA ARG A 606 45.24 22.94 2.32
C ARG A 606 45.94 24.29 2.37
N PHE A 607 47.26 24.27 2.44
CA PHE A 607 48.09 25.47 2.44
C PHE A 607 48.82 25.59 1.13
N THR A 608 48.80 26.79 0.54
CA THR A 608 49.51 27.13 -0.70
C THR A 608 50.36 28.36 -0.42
N LEU A 609 51.68 28.22 -0.56
CA LEU A 609 52.62 29.33 -0.47
C LEU A 609 53.10 29.70 -1.87
N THR A 610 52.94 30.96 -2.25
CA THR A 610 53.49 31.52 -3.50
C THR A 610 54.58 32.52 -3.18
N LEU A 611 55.79 32.25 -3.68
CA LEU A 611 56.94 33.16 -3.58
C LEU A 611 57.39 33.59 -4.97
N ASP A 612 57.57 34.89 -5.21
CA ASP A 612 57.98 35.39 -6.53
C ASP A 612 59.48 35.70 -6.55
N PRO A 613 60.35 34.80 -7.07
CA PRO A 613 61.73 35.16 -7.33
C PRO A 613 61.82 36.17 -8.49
N ASN A 614 62.88 36.98 -8.50
CA ASN A 614 63.19 37.86 -9.64
C ASN A 614 64.69 37.81 -9.92
N PRO A 615 65.17 37.36 -11.09
CA PRO A 615 64.39 36.76 -12.18
C PRO A 615 63.90 35.35 -11.83
N GLY A 616 62.76 34.93 -12.39
CA GLY A 616 62.24 33.56 -12.24
C GLY A 616 60.72 33.47 -12.35
N ALA A 617 60.21 32.23 -12.45
CA ALA A 617 58.78 31.95 -12.32
C ALA A 617 58.40 31.81 -10.82
N PRO A 618 57.14 32.09 -10.44
CA PRO A 618 56.67 31.91 -9.07
C PRO A 618 56.89 30.48 -8.56
N ILE A 619 57.39 30.37 -7.32
CA ILE A 619 57.56 29.10 -6.62
C ILE A 619 56.29 28.85 -5.82
N VAL A 620 55.53 27.83 -6.20
CA VAL A 620 54.32 27.40 -5.50
C VAL A 620 54.61 26.14 -4.71
N ARG A 621 54.32 26.15 -3.40
CA ARG A 621 54.39 24.96 -2.53
C ARG A 621 53.01 24.69 -1.94
N VAL A 622 52.63 23.42 -1.87
CA VAL A 622 51.34 22.99 -1.36
C VAL A 622 51.53 21.96 -0.26
N TRP A 623 50.80 22.12 0.83
CA TRP A 623 50.68 21.15 1.91
C TRP A 623 49.20 20.85 2.15
N SER A 624 48.90 19.61 2.50
CA SER A 624 47.57 19.20 2.97
C SER A 624 47.74 18.65 4.38
N LEU A 625 46.78 18.96 5.24
CA LEU A 625 46.79 18.58 6.64
C LEU A 625 45.40 18.10 7.02
N ASP A 626 45.29 16.86 7.48
CA ASP A 626 44.04 16.34 8.04
C ASP A 626 43.92 16.74 9.52
N VAL A 627 42.70 16.73 10.06
CA VAL A 627 42.50 17.02 11.49
C VAL A 627 43.24 15.98 12.33
N GLY A 628 44.04 16.45 13.30
CA GLY A 628 44.94 15.61 14.10
C GLY A 628 46.41 15.68 13.70
N GLU A 629 46.72 16.19 12.51
CA GLU A 629 48.10 16.28 12.02
C GLU A 629 48.78 17.61 12.37
N GLN A 630 50.10 17.64 12.19
CA GLN A 630 50.90 18.86 12.28
C GLN A 630 51.81 18.98 11.06
N ALA A 631 52.02 20.21 10.57
CA ALA A 631 52.93 20.49 9.48
C ALA A 631 53.83 21.67 9.79
N GLN A 632 55.09 21.54 9.38
CA GLN A 632 56.04 22.64 9.28
C GLN A 632 56.20 23.00 7.80
N MET A 633 55.75 24.20 7.46
CA MET A 633 55.73 24.74 6.11
C MET A 633 56.87 25.75 5.99
N ALA A 634 57.78 25.54 5.04
CA ALA A 634 58.90 26.44 4.84
C ALA A 634 59.16 26.71 3.36
N GLY A 635 59.59 27.93 3.07
CA GLY A 635 59.93 28.39 1.74
C GLY A 635 61.01 29.47 1.77
N GLN A 636 61.76 29.57 0.69
CA GLN A 636 62.71 30.65 0.49
C GLN A 636 62.75 31.06 -0.98
N ALA A 637 62.85 32.36 -1.23
CA ALA A 637 63.01 32.92 -2.57
C ALA A 637 63.99 34.10 -2.54
N GLN A 638 64.59 34.40 -3.69
CA GLN A 638 65.53 35.51 -3.84
C GLN A 638 65.06 36.43 -4.98
N ARG A 639 64.99 37.73 -4.69
CA ARG A 639 64.69 38.79 -5.66
C ARG A 639 65.92 39.66 -5.85
N TYR A 640 66.56 39.56 -7.01
CA TYR A 640 67.68 40.40 -7.42
C TYR A 640 67.19 41.77 -7.85
N ARG A 641 67.87 42.82 -7.38
CA ARG A 641 67.63 44.18 -7.84
C ARG A 641 68.36 44.35 -9.18
N LEU A 642 67.68 44.05 -10.29
CA LEU A 642 68.30 44.11 -11.62
C LEU A 642 68.81 45.50 -11.97
N LEU A 643 68.15 46.57 -11.52
CA LEU A 643 68.55 47.95 -11.82
C LEU A 643 69.98 48.29 -11.35
N PRO A 644 70.36 48.13 -10.06
CA PRO A 644 71.74 48.36 -9.64
C PRO A 644 72.74 47.40 -10.30
N ILE A 645 72.35 46.16 -10.61
CA ILE A 645 73.21 45.22 -11.34
C ILE A 645 73.48 45.73 -12.77
N LEU A 646 72.43 46.17 -13.47
CA LEU A 646 72.52 46.74 -14.81
C LEU A 646 73.29 48.06 -14.81
N LEU A 647 73.12 48.92 -13.81
CA LEU A 647 73.89 50.16 -13.66
C LEU A 647 75.38 49.89 -13.44
N VAL A 648 75.73 48.92 -12.59
CA VAL A 648 77.13 48.49 -12.40
C VAL A 648 77.69 47.92 -13.70
N ALA A 649 76.94 47.06 -14.39
CA ALA A 649 77.36 46.48 -15.67
C ALA A 649 77.55 47.56 -16.75
N LEU A 650 76.62 48.52 -16.86
CA LEU A 650 76.71 49.66 -17.77
C LEU A 650 77.91 50.55 -17.45
N THR A 651 78.16 50.82 -16.16
CA THR A 651 79.31 51.63 -15.72
C THR A 651 80.62 50.94 -16.06
N LEU A 652 80.74 49.62 -15.82
CA LEU A 652 81.90 48.83 -16.21
C LEU A 652 82.09 48.80 -17.73
N TYR A 653 81.00 48.68 -18.50
CA TYR A 653 81.03 48.72 -19.96
C TYR A 653 81.50 50.09 -20.49
N LEU A 654 80.99 51.19 -19.93
CA LEU A 654 81.42 52.55 -20.27
C LEU A 654 82.90 52.78 -19.91
N LEU A 655 83.35 52.32 -18.74
CA LEU A 655 84.77 52.36 -18.35
C LEU A 655 85.66 51.55 -19.30
N PHE A 656 85.20 50.38 -19.75
CA PHE A 656 85.91 49.57 -20.74
C PHE A 656 86.02 50.28 -22.09
N ILE A 657 84.94 50.91 -22.58
CA ILE A 657 84.96 51.73 -23.80
C ILE A 657 85.93 52.91 -23.63
N LEU A 658 85.90 53.60 -22.49
CA LEU A 658 86.82 54.71 -22.19
C LEU A 658 88.28 54.26 -22.17
N ALA A 659 88.57 53.11 -21.57
CA ALA A 659 89.91 52.53 -21.53
C ALA A 659 90.40 52.15 -22.94
N LEU A 660 89.55 51.52 -23.75
CA LEU A 660 89.84 51.22 -25.16
C LEU A 660 90.07 52.49 -25.97
N TRP A 661 89.26 53.53 -25.76
CA TRP A 661 89.43 54.83 -26.42
C TRP A 661 90.73 55.51 -26.00
N ALA A 662 91.09 55.47 -24.72
CA ALA A 662 92.36 56.00 -24.21
C ALA A 662 93.56 55.26 -24.81
N LEU A 663 93.54 53.92 -24.83
CA LEU A 663 94.57 53.09 -25.47
C LEU A 663 94.69 53.38 -26.97
N TRP A 664 93.56 53.50 -27.67
CA TRP A 664 93.53 53.86 -29.08
C TRP A 664 94.15 55.24 -29.33
N ARG A 665 93.85 56.22 -28.47
CA ARG A 665 94.41 57.58 -28.57
C ARG A 665 95.92 57.59 -28.36
N VAL A 666 96.43 56.86 -27.36
CA VAL A 666 97.88 56.73 -27.10
C VAL A 666 98.62 56.03 -28.23
N SER A 667 98.00 55.09 -28.95
CA SER A 667 98.65 54.44 -30.10
C SER A 667 98.77 55.29 -31.37
N ARG A 668 98.11 56.46 -31.42
CA ARG A 668 98.15 57.40 -32.56
C ARG A 668 99.03 58.63 -32.33
N SER A 669 99.42 58.88 -31.09
CA SER A 669 100.44 59.87 -30.69
C SER A 669 101.78 59.20 -30.56
#